data_AF-A0A8H6SZD7-F1
#
_entry.id   AF-A0A8H6SZD7-F1
#
_cell.length_a   1.000
_cell.length_b   1.000
_cell.length_c   1.000
_cell.angle_alpha   90.00
_cell.angle_beta   90.00
_cell.angle_gamma   90.00
#
_symmetry.space_group_name_H-M   'P 1'
#
loop_
_entity.id
_entity.type
_entity.pdbx_description
1 polymer ?
#
loop_
_entity_poly.entity_id
_entity_poly.type
_entity_poly.pdbx_seq_one_letter_code
_entity_poly.pdbx_strand_id
1 'polypeptide(L)'
;MSSSNYNTARLLLIGLVFHLVYIGSVFDCYFTSPVVHGMQSYRVESGESKRLVLIVGDGLRADLLFQKNGFSSSFRTENSPEVVAPYLRSIIEKRGAFGVSHTRVPTESRPGHVAIIAGMYEDVSAVTKGWKTNPVDFDSVFNQSSTTFSFGSPDILPMFARGAMAGKVLTWMYDEEAEDFTKDATALDIWVYDQLESLFHNATTNSTLNTQLRSPGTVFFLHLLGLDTTGHSYRPHSEEYMKNIQVVDNVVHRTEDLLRQFYKDEETSFIFTADHGMSVLGNHGDGHPDNTRTPLIAWGRGIRGPLPDSIPSSHDFYSEPWELNHLLRRDIEQADLAPLMSTLIGTSWPVNSVGVLPDVDPSQPGYILPQRGLQTLAEAAYVNAQMILEQYRINHEIRKARTVAFKPFGLLEQSTSDRTTRLSQINNAISRSDWSFARELASQLIHDGLEGLRYLQTYERRLIQGMATVAYTGWTVYASLFIFRPLDTSLPQARPRSTILDALAIISLGGFWTLFAIQRSPWTYYLYSAFPCYFWHQFATQISPVVPRWRQRLVPKQLLYIALVVAVLQSMVLAYTHRSIWSVGFILIGLVWPMLFWKQQKWSKLSFTWAASCLATAIFPLLSVNKTESSLAILSGGAVMILLGAAFFRSRITGTEHRYLYVSQTALILLAMIVTSSSVRHLQEKRGLPLVNQVAGWLILVIASLVPFLSRAKHNSVNSKLLMYFLGFGPAFVLLSISVEGLFYAAYATTLVCWIDAERAQRASQLDSIKKSRNFQQYRFQPDDVRIALFFLFFVQVGFFGTGNVASISSFYLSPVYRLIPVFNPFAMASLLIFKIIVPYIILAVTFATLNDALRLPPFSLFLVALTLTPGMTLTFFFNVTDTGEPSTFVAASSHTRGRVVAGDWAVHNVLLRCVYVTALVGWDMYRWRVSNGGCIIERLEDSSGMKRLQGIALERLGKVTRLDNVSRLRVRSCLRERSMVALRYKARSYTLALSTNPMQLTSLLRNIWRHLSFSKSRALLQIPGIWDDGHLRQTYSETLDEWRGRLLTLPRREPLDNGVVVTKVEHLEKSKGKHEFLRLHLLHKVSKEEQALIIERNIFVESTQGTSTHDTVRRGERDLRSYTSSQNIETLTFLQGECPSVIQVAFVLGALSQYSTPETDMSGKLQSQWFATAACQCLHEELKGKLGGAKVVEMRQTISTRPMLMEYKQQLSQYSAAFERVQATT
;
A
#
# COMPACT_ATOMS: atom_id res chain seq x y z
N MET A 1 -21.32 37.48 -21.06
CA MET A 1 -21.31 36.49 -19.98
C MET A 1 -20.24 36.89 -18.97
N SER A 2 -20.65 37.24 -17.75
CA SER A 2 -19.74 37.48 -16.62
C SER A 2 -18.94 36.20 -16.32
N SER A 3 -17.63 36.29 -16.12
CA SER A 3 -16.82 35.16 -15.67
C SER A 3 -17.33 34.69 -14.30
N SER A 4 -17.99 33.53 -14.24
CA SER A 4 -18.37 32.92 -12.97
C SER A 4 -17.13 32.76 -12.09
N ASN A 5 -17.23 33.14 -10.82
CA ASN A 5 -16.15 32.93 -9.84
C ASN A 5 -15.87 31.43 -9.57
N TYR A 6 -16.77 30.54 -10.01
CA TYR A 6 -16.68 29.09 -9.83
C TYR A 6 -15.99 28.42 -11.01
N ASN A 7 -14.66 28.30 -10.94
CA ASN A 7 -13.87 27.54 -11.92
C ASN A 7 -13.71 26.08 -11.46
N THR A 8 -14.44 25.16 -12.09
CA THR A 8 -14.40 23.72 -11.80
C THR A 8 -13.00 23.12 -11.96
N ALA A 9 -12.24 23.50 -12.99
CA ALA A 9 -10.89 22.98 -13.19
C ALA A 9 -9.95 23.37 -12.03
N ARG A 10 -10.11 24.60 -11.51
CA ARG A 10 -9.38 25.04 -10.31
C ARG A 10 -9.77 24.23 -9.07
N LEU A 11 -11.06 23.97 -8.86
CA LEU A 11 -11.51 23.12 -7.74
C LEU A 11 -10.93 21.71 -7.84
N LEU A 12 -10.97 21.10 -9.04
CA LEU A 12 -10.44 19.76 -9.26
C LEU A 12 -8.93 19.69 -8.99
N LEU A 13 -8.16 20.70 -9.43
CA LEU A 13 -6.73 20.78 -9.17
C LEU A 13 -6.44 20.95 -7.67
N ILE A 14 -7.13 21.87 -6.99
CA ILE A 14 -6.98 22.07 -5.53
C ILE A 14 -7.35 20.79 -4.78
N GLY A 15 -8.44 20.13 -5.17
CA GLY A 15 -8.86 18.86 -4.60
C GLY A 15 -7.84 17.76 -4.80
N LEU A 16 -7.27 17.64 -6.00
CA LEU A 16 -6.22 16.67 -6.28
C LEU A 16 -5.01 16.91 -5.38
N VAL A 17 -4.53 18.15 -5.28
CA VAL A 17 -3.38 18.51 -4.42
C VAL A 17 -3.71 18.24 -2.95
N PHE A 18 -4.89 18.63 -2.48
CA PHE A 18 -5.35 18.37 -1.11
C PHE A 18 -5.32 16.88 -0.76
N HIS A 19 -5.96 16.03 -1.58
CA HIS A 19 -5.98 14.60 -1.31
C HIS A 19 -4.60 13.95 -1.48
N LEU A 20 -3.73 14.46 -2.36
CA LEU A 20 -2.34 13.99 -2.46
C LEU A 20 -1.55 14.30 -1.18
N VAL A 21 -1.70 15.50 -0.63
CA VAL A 21 -1.02 15.91 0.62
C VAL A 21 -1.57 15.14 1.82
N TYR A 22 -2.90 15.03 1.95
CA TYR A 22 -3.54 14.36 3.09
C TYR A 22 -3.43 12.83 3.04
N ILE A 23 -2.85 12.26 1.98
CA ILE A 23 -2.42 10.86 2.03
C ILE A 23 -1.27 10.67 3.01
N GLY A 24 -0.35 11.64 3.08
CA GLY A 24 0.71 11.66 4.08
C GLY A 24 0.19 11.71 5.52
N SER A 25 -1.02 12.26 5.75
CA SER A 25 -1.50 12.48 7.11
C SER A 25 -1.87 11.20 7.85
N VAL A 26 -2.19 10.09 7.15
CA VAL A 26 -2.35 8.78 7.81
C VAL A 26 -0.99 8.24 8.24
N PHE A 27 0.04 8.39 7.40
CA PHE A 27 1.38 7.94 7.75
C PHE A 27 1.94 8.71 8.94
N ASP A 28 1.88 10.04 8.90
CA ASP A 28 2.35 10.87 10.03
C ASP A 28 1.56 10.61 11.33
N CYS A 29 0.33 10.08 11.23
CA CYS A 29 -0.57 9.85 12.37
C CYS A 29 -0.48 8.45 12.98
N TYR A 30 -0.25 7.44 12.15
CA TYR A 30 -0.31 6.02 12.53
C TYR A 30 1.01 5.27 12.32
N PHE A 31 1.92 5.82 11.53
CA PHE A 31 3.10 5.11 11.01
C PHE A 31 4.37 5.97 11.21
N THR A 32 4.83 6.06 12.47
CA THR A 32 6.06 6.75 12.85
C THR A 32 7.18 5.75 13.15
N SER A 33 8.37 5.99 12.55
CA SER A 33 9.56 5.16 12.79
C SER A 33 9.84 4.97 14.30
N PRO A 34 10.03 3.73 14.77
CA PRO A 34 10.45 3.44 16.13
C PRO A 34 11.96 3.64 16.36
N VAL A 35 12.74 3.80 15.28
CA VAL A 35 14.20 3.93 15.36
C VAL A 35 14.58 5.31 15.85
N VAL A 36 15.22 5.34 17.02
CA VAL A 36 15.91 6.49 17.60
C VAL A 36 17.37 6.14 17.83
N HIS A 37 18.24 7.15 17.98
CA HIS A 37 19.68 6.96 18.21
C HIS A 37 20.11 7.61 19.52
N GLY A 38 21.31 7.24 20.02
CA GLY A 38 21.91 7.80 21.23
C GLY A 38 21.57 7.06 22.53
N MET A 39 20.99 5.86 22.43
CA MET A 39 20.75 4.97 23.57
C MET A 39 22.04 4.27 23.99
N GLN A 40 22.14 3.98 25.28
CA GLN A 40 23.15 3.06 25.82
C GLN A 40 22.81 1.60 25.50
N SER A 41 23.85 0.77 25.34
CA SER A 41 23.73 -0.67 25.14
C SER A 41 23.91 -1.42 26.46
N TYR A 42 23.10 -2.45 26.67
CA TYR A 42 23.15 -3.31 27.86
C TYR A 42 23.30 -4.77 27.45
N ARG A 43 23.91 -5.58 28.33
CA ARG A 43 24.13 -7.02 28.14
C ARG A 43 24.07 -7.75 29.47
N VAL A 44 23.80 -9.06 29.40
CA VAL A 44 24.06 -9.97 30.52
C VAL A 44 25.57 -10.28 30.56
N GLU A 45 26.16 -10.43 31.74
CA GLU A 45 27.61 -10.60 31.89
C GLU A 45 28.17 -11.87 31.24
N SER A 46 27.38 -12.95 31.24
CA SER A 46 27.76 -14.26 30.71
C SER A 46 26.64 -14.83 29.84
N GLY A 47 26.99 -15.28 28.64
CA GLY A 47 26.09 -16.07 27.79
C GLY A 47 25.94 -17.50 28.28
N GLU A 48 24.78 -18.09 28.02
CA GLU A 48 24.51 -19.49 28.36
C GLU A 48 25.15 -20.47 27.37
N SER A 49 25.51 -20.00 26.17
CA SER A 49 26.11 -20.74 25.05
C SER A 49 27.26 -19.96 24.40
N LYS A 50 28.14 -20.66 23.68
CA LYS A 50 29.23 -20.03 22.91
C LYS A 50 28.78 -19.63 21.51
N ARG A 51 27.79 -20.31 20.95
CA ARG A 51 27.40 -20.24 19.54
C ARG A 51 25.88 -20.34 19.43
N LEU A 52 25.33 -19.62 18.45
CA LEU A 52 23.92 -19.66 18.12
C LEU A 52 23.71 -19.98 16.64
N VAL A 53 22.78 -20.88 16.35
CA VAL A 53 22.28 -21.12 14.99
C VAL A 53 20.82 -20.68 14.91
N LEU A 54 20.56 -19.66 14.11
CA LEU A 54 19.22 -19.22 13.75
C LEU A 54 18.87 -19.80 12.37
N ILE A 55 17.81 -20.60 12.32
CA ILE A 55 17.28 -21.21 11.09
C ILE A 55 15.88 -20.65 10.86
N VAL A 56 15.67 -20.02 9.71
CA VAL A 56 14.37 -19.44 9.33
C VAL A 56 13.87 -20.15 8.07
N GLY A 57 12.78 -20.91 8.21
CA GLY A 57 12.04 -21.47 7.07
C GLY A 57 11.02 -20.45 6.59
N ASP A 58 11.39 -19.62 5.61
CA ASP A 58 10.58 -18.49 5.12
C ASP A 58 9.19 -18.98 4.66
N GLY A 59 8.13 -18.30 5.09
CA GLY A 59 6.75 -18.64 4.74
C GLY A 59 6.19 -19.93 5.37
N LEU A 60 6.84 -20.51 6.39
CA LEU A 60 6.39 -21.74 7.06
C LEU A 60 5.23 -21.49 8.05
N ARG A 61 4.10 -22.14 7.81
CA ARG A 61 2.95 -22.11 8.74
C ARG A 61 3.17 -23.03 9.97
N ALA A 62 2.80 -22.54 11.15
CA ALA A 62 2.91 -23.31 12.39
C ALA A 62 2.00 -24.55 12.42
N ASP A 63 0.77 -24.45 11.90
CA ASP A 63 -0.18 -25.56 11.89
C ASP A 63 0.31 -26.72 11.03
N LEU A 64 0.77 -26.45 9.80
CA LEU A 64 1.23 -27.48 8.88
C LEU A 64 2.51 -28.18 9.37
N LEU A 65 3.36 -27.50 10.15
CA LEU A 65 4.52 -28.13 10.76
C LEU A 65 4.15 -29.04 11.93
N PHE A 66 3.29 -28.57 12.84
CA PHE A 66 3.02 -29.24 14.11
C PHE A 66 1.87 -30.26 14.05
N GLN A 67 0.91 -30.08 13.14
CA GLN A 67 -0.27 -30.91 13.03
C GLN A 67 0.07 -32.31 12.54
N LYS A 68 -0.41 -33.32 13.27
CA LYS A 68 -0.42 -34.69 12.76
C LYS A 68 -1.45 -34.83 11.65
N ASN A 69 -1.06 -35.53 10.58
CA ASN A 69 -1.87 -35.74 9.39
C ASN A 69 -2.34 -34.43 8.74
N GLY A 70 -1.59 -33.32 8.87
CA GLY A 70 -1.98 -32.00 8.35
C GLY A 70 -2.26 -31.94 6.85
N PHE A 71 -1.77 -32.93 6.08
CA PHE A 71 -1.93 -33.01 4.63
C PHE A 71 -2.89 -34.13 4.16
N SER A 72 -3.35 -35.01 5.07
CA SER A 72 -4.09 -36.24 4.70
C SER A 72 -5.48 -35.98 4.11
N SER A 73 -6.16 -34.93 4.59
CA SER A 73 -7.51 -34.54 4.16
C SER A 73 -7.54 -33.79 2.83
N SER A 74 -6.42 -33.17 2.45
CA SER A 74 -6.37 -32.21 1.34
C SER A 74 -6.17 -32.88 -0.02
N PHE A 75 -5.50 -34.04 -0.08
CA PHE A 75 -5.12 -34.67 -1.35
C PHE A 75 -5.41 -36.16 -1.50
N ARG A 76 -5.99 -36.86 -0.48
CA ARG A 76 -6.30 -38.30 -0.59
C ARG A 76 -5.13 -39.13 -1.16
N THR A 77 -3.90 -38.72 -0.86
CA THR A 77 -2.70 -39.49 -1.21
C THR A 77 -2.49 -40.49 -0.08
N GLU A 78 -2.60 -41.79 -0.38
CA GLU A 78 -2.33 -42.89 0.57
C GLU A 78 -0.93 -42.84 1.21
N ASN A 79 -0.04 -41.95 0.75
CA ASN A 79 1.36 -41.82 1.15
C ASN A 79 1.72 -40.56 1.97
N SER A 80 0.76 -39.73 2.42
CA SER A 80 1.11 -38.59 3.29
C SER A 80 1.57 -39.09 4.67
N PRO A 81 2.74 -38.65 5.19
CA PRO A 81 3.20 -39.09 6.50
C PRO A 81 2.30 -38.55 7.63
N GLU A 82 2.22 -39.29 8.73
CA GLU A 82 1.52 -38.83 9.94
C GLU A 82 2.15 -37.54 10.51
N VAL A 83 3.49 -37.48 10.51
CA VAL A 83 4.26 -36.31 10.94
C VAL A 83 5.13 -35.87 9.77
N VAL A 84 4.90 -34.65 9.26
CA VAL A 84 5.60 -34.15 8.07
C VAL A 84 7.09 -33.87 8.33
N ALA A 85 7.42 -33.41 9.53
CA ALA A 85 8.78 -33.06 9.97
C ALA A 85 9.18 -33.88 11.20
N PRO A 86 9.50 -35.18 11.03
CA PRO A 86 9.76 -36.08 12.15
C PRO A 86 10.98 -35.67 12.99
N TYR A 87 12.00 -35.04 12.39
CA TYR A 87 13.18 -34.61 13.16
C TYR A 87 12.84 -33.45 14.09
N LEU A 88 12.25 -32.37 13.57
CA LEU A 88 11.78 -31.23 14.35
C LEU A 88 10.76 -31.65 15.42
N ARG A 89 9.83 -32.56 15.08
CA ARG A 89 8.90 -33.14 16.06
C ARG A 89 9.63 -33.85 17.20
N SER A 90 10.66 -34.63 16.89
CA SER A 90 11.45 -35.33 17.89
C SER A 90 12.22 -34.39 18.84
N ILE A 91 12.61 -33.20 18.35
CA ILE A 91 13.22 -32.17 19.19
C ILE A 91 12.23 -31.70 20.25
N ILE A 92 11.02 -31.34 19.82
CA ILE A 92 9.94 -30.87 20.69
C ILE A 92 9.64 -31.91 21.78
N GLU A 93 9.49 -33.18 21.40
CA GLU A 93 9.05 -34.22 22.32
C GLU A 93 10.14 -34.68 23.29
N LYS A 94 11.42 -34.54 22.95
CA LYS A 94 12.52 -35.17 23.71
C LYS A 94 13.47 -34.20 24.40
N ARG A 95 13.74 -33.03 23.82
CA ARG A 95 14.91 -32.22 24.24
C ARG A 95 14.81 -30.71 24.03
N GLY A 96 13.76 -30.20 23.41
CA GLY A 96 13.60 -28.78 23.12
C GLY A 96 12.38 -28.16 23.78
N ALA A 97 12.29 -26.83 23.68
CA ALA A 97 11.11 -26.03 24.00
C ALA A 97 10.44 -25.55 22.71
N PHE A 98 9.12 -25.36 22.74
CA PHE A 98 8.37 -24.97 21.55
C PHE A 98 7.22 -24.02 21.86
N GLY A 99 6.74 -23.35 20.82
CA GLY A 99 5.59 -22.46 20.85
C GLY A 99 5.26 -21.91 19.47
N VAL A 100 4.44 -20.86 19.47
CA VAL A 100 4.17 -20.03 18.28
C VAL A 100 4.85 -18.68 18.45
N SER A 101 5.58 -18.25 17.43
CA SER A 101 6.04 -16.87 17.32
C SER A 101 5.02 -16.06 16.51
N HIS A 102 4.51 -14.98 17.10
CA HIS A 102 3.50 -14.12 16.50
C HIS A 102 4.16 -12.95 15.80
N THR A 103 4.13 -12.96 14.46
CA THR A 103 4.58 -11.83 13.64
C THR A 103 3.49 -10.77 13.50
N ARG A 104 3.89 -9.54 13.16
CA ARG A 104 2.99 -8.40 12.97
C ARG A 104 2.86 -8.07 11.50
N VAL A 105 1.77 -7.40 11.18
CA VAL A 105 1.57 -6.83 9.85
C VAL A 105 2.55 -5.67 9.60
N PRO A 106 3.14 -5.56 8.40
CA PRO A 106 2.96 -6.44 7.24
C PRO A 106 3.73 -7.76 7.41
N THR A 107 3.08 -8.90 7.17
CA THR A 107 3.71 -10.24 7.22
C THR A 107 4.52 -10.52 5.96
N GLU A 108 5.48 -9.64 5.69
CA GLU A 108 6.42 -9.69 4.56
C GLU A 108 7.79 -10.12 5.10
N SER A 109 8.61 -10.76 4.27
CA SER A 109 9.82 -11.44 4.75
C SER A 109 10.78 -10.48 5.47
N ARG A 110 11.01 -9.30 4.90
CA ARG A 110 11.91 -8.31 5.50
C ARG A 110 11.46 -7.84 6.91
N PRO A 111 10.26 -7.26 7.10
CA PRO A 111 9.78 -6.87 8.42
C PRO A 111 9.82 -8.00 9.45
N GLY A 112 9.51 -9.23 9.04
CA GLY A 112 9.61 -10.41 9.91
C GLY A 112 11.04 -10.67 10.38
N HIS A 113 12.00 -10.66 9.46
CA HIS A 113 13.42 -10.81 9.78
C HIS A 113 13.96 -9.68 10.68
N VAL A 114 13.54 -8.43 10.45
CA VAL A 114 13.93 -7.31 11.32
C VAL A 114 13.37 -7.49 12.73
N ALA A 115 12.13 -7.97 12.88
CA ALA A 115 11.58 -8.29 14.20
C ALA A 115 12.40 -9.40 14.88
N ILE A 116 12.69 -10.50 14.19
CA ILE A 116 13.47 -11.63 14.73
C ILE A 116 14.86 -11.17 15.20
N ILE A 117 15.59 -10.43 14.35
CA ILE A 117 17.04 -10.21 14.51
C ILE A 117 17.36 -8.88 15.21
N ALA A 118 16.54 -7.85 15.04
CA ALA A 118 16.73 -6.54 15.69
C ALA A 118 15.77 -6.30 16.86
N GLY A 119 14.75 -7.14 17.05
CA GLY A 119 13.79 -7.00 18.15
C GLY A 119 12.87 -5.80 18.00
N MET A 120 12.74 -5.24 16.78
CA MET A 120 11.91 -4.08 16.51
C MET A 120 10.97 -4.35 15.34
N TYR A 121 9.78 -3.77 15.39
CA TYR A 121 8.83 -3.87 14.30
C TYR A 121 9.05 -2.73 13.33
N GLU A 122 9.38 -3.04 12.08
CA GLU A 122 9.46 -2.02 11.05
C GLU A 122 8.10 -1.36 10.84
N ASP A 123 8.13 -0.04 10.72
CA ASP A 123 6.97 0.73 10.37
C ASP A 123 6.64 0.55 8.87
N VAL A 124 5.34 0.50 8.53
CA VAL A 124 4.87 0.38 7.14
C VAL A 124 5.50 1.46 6.23
N SER A 125 5.72 2.66 6.75
CA SER A 125 6.40 3.75 6.03
C SER A 125 7.85 3.45 5.67
N ALA A 126 8.58 2.65 6.46
CA ALA A 126 9.95 2.22 6.14
C ALA A 126 9.97 1.23 4.97
N VAL A 127 8.93 0.40 4.83
CA VAL A 127 8.71 -0.48 3.66
C VAL A 127 8.36 0.34 2.42
N THR A 128 7.64 1.45 2.58
CA THR A 128 7.30 2.33 1.43
C THR A 128 8.45 3.16 0.89
N LYS A 129 9.47 3.47 1.71
CA LYS A 129 10.62 4.32 1.30
C LYS A 129 11.73 3.53 0.61
N GLY A 130 11.79 2.22 0.83
CA GLY A 130 12.61 1.28 0.08
C GLY A 130 12.09 -0.12 0.33
N TRP A 131 11.91 -0.95 -0.70
CA TRP A 131 11.36 -2.31 -0.56
C TRP A 131 12.45 -3.33 -0.20
N LYS A 132 13.61 -3.25 -0.87
CA LYS A 132 14.75 -4.17 -0.64
C LYS A 132 15.65 -3.79 0.54
N THR A 133 15.60 -2.54 1.03
CA THR A 133 16.51 -2.07 2.08
C THR A 133 15.84 -1.06 2.98
N ASN A 134 16.00 -1.20 4.30
CA ASN A 134 15.55 -0.20 5.26
C ASN A 134 16.30 1.13 5.00
N PRO A 135 15.60 2.27 4.90
CA PRO A 135 16.23 3.58 4.70
C PRO A 135 17.02 4.08 5.92
N VAL A 136 16.86 3.48 7.10
CA VAL A 136 17.53 3.87 8.35
C VAL A 136 18.33 2.69 8.87
N ASP A 137 19.61 2.90 9.15
CA ASP A 137 20.46 1.89 9.78
C ASP A 137 19.95 1.59 11.20
N PHE A 138 19.94 0.32 11.56
CA PHE A 138 19.48 -0.14 12.87
C PHE A 138 20.44 -1.19 13.43
N ASP A 139 20.45 -1.30 14.75
CA ASP A 139 21.26 -2.28 15.44
C ASP A 139 20.58 -3.65 15.48
N SER A 140 21.36 -4.72 15.52
CA SER A 140 20.84 -6.09 15.40
C SER A 140 21.72 -7.09 16.16
N VAL A 141 21.18 -8.29 16.46
CA VAL A 141 21.96 -9.35 17.12
C VAL A 141 23.21 -9.70 16.30
N PHE A 142 23.12 -9.65 14.96
CA PHE A 142 24.26 -9.92 14.09
C PHE A 142 25.36 -8.86 14.24
N ASN A 143 24.99 -7.59 14.35
CA ASN A 143 25.94 -6.52 14.59
C ASN A 143 26.58 -6.58 15.99
N GLN A 144 25.84 -7.09 16.98
CA GLN A 144 26.33 -7.27 18.36
C GLN A 144 27.09 -8.58 18.58
N SER A 145 27.01 -9.53 17.65
CA SER A 145 27.78 -10.77 17.65
C SER A 145 29.29 -10.52 17.45
N SER A 146 30.10 -11.53 17.74
CA SER A 146 31.53 -11.50 17.41
C SER A 146 31.75 -11.65 15.91
N THR A 147 31.07 -12.61 15.29
CA THR A 147 30.98 -12.81 13.84
C THR A 147 29.69 -13.54 13.52
N THR A 148 29.03 -13.12 12.44
CA THR A 148 27.86 -13.77 11.87
C THR A 148 28.18 -14.32 10.49
N PHE A 149 27.92 -15.61 10.27
CA PHE A 149 27.97 -16.27 8.98
C PHE A 149 26.53 -16.48 8.48
N SER A 150 26.14 -15.79 7.41
CA SER A 150 24.77 -15.83 6.89
C SER A 150 24.70 -16.39 5.47
N PHE A 151 23.66 -17.21 5.23
CA PHE A 151 23.45 -17.94 3.98
C PHE A 151 21.99 -17.79 3.52
N GLY A 152 21.75 -17.46 2.26
CA GLY A 152 20.40 -17.45 1.67
C GLY A 152 20.15 -16.35 0.64
N SER A 153 18.98 -15.72 0.70
CA SER A 153 18.47 -14.83 -0.38
C SER A 153 19.23 -13.51 -0.48
N PRO A 154 19.49 -13.02 -1.72
CA PRO A 154 20.03 -11.68 -1.95
C PRO A 154 19.10 -10.54 -1.50
N ASP A 155 17.82 -10.81 -1.24
CA ASP A 155 16.87 -9.81 -0.76
C ASP A 155 16.88 -9.62 0.77
N ILE A 156 17.44 -10.59 1.53
CA ILE A 156 17.45 -10.55 3.00
C ILE A 156 18.83 -10.22 3.57
N LEU A 157 19.84 -11.00 3.19
CA LEU A 157 21.17 -10.95 3.83
C LEU A 157 21.84 -9.56 3.81
N PRO A 158 21.84 -8.81 2.67
CA PRO A 158 22.55 -7.54 2.59
C PRO A 158 22.05 -6.46 3.56
N MET A 159 20.79 -6.54 4.02
CA MET A 159 20.23 -5.51 4.90
C MET A 159 20.87 -5.53 6.30
N PHE A 160 21.29 -6.70 6.78
CA PHE A 160 21.95 -6.85 8.08
C PHE A 160 23.47 -6.66 8.01
N ALA A 161 24.06 -6.85 6.81
CA ALA A 161 25.46 -6.55 6.56
C ALA A 161 25.69 -5.03 6.38
N ARG A 162 24.73 -4.32 5.79
CA ARG A 162 24.76 -2.87 5.68
C ARG A 162 24.60 -2.23 7.06
N GLY A 163 25.46 -1.27 7.39
CA GLY A 163 25.45 -0.59 8.70
C GLY A 163 26.16 -1.36 9.81
N ALA A 164 26.44 -2.66 9.62
CA ALA A 164 27.28 -3.42 10.53
C ALA A 164 28.76 -3.02 10.41
N MET A 165 29.52 -3.22 11.48
CA MET A 165 30.97 -3.05 11.45
C MET A 165 31.60 -3.98 10.40
N ALA A 166 32.49 -3.44 9.57
CA ALA A 166 33.12 -4.19 8.48
C ALA A 166 33.75 -5.51 8.97
N GLY A 167 33.42 -6.62 8.31
CA GLY A 167 33.92 -7.95 8.65
C GLY A 167 33.14 -8.69 9.74
N LYS A 168 32.12 -8.07 10.38
CA LYS A 168 31.28 -8.77 11.37
C LYS A 168 30.24 -9.70 10.76
N VAL A 169 29.59 -9.28 9.67
CA VAL A 169 28.52 -10.04 9.01
C VAL A 169 29.01 -10.47 7.63
N LEU A 170 29.17 -11.78 7.45
CA LEU A 170 29.66 -12.39 6.21
C LEU A 170 28.49 -13.09 5.51
N THR A 171 28.29 -12.79 4.23
CA THR A 171 27.09 -13.21 3.47
C THR A 171 27.47 -14.12 2.30
N TRP A 172 26.79 -15.26 2.17
CA TRP A 172 26.78 -16.11 0.98
C TRP A 172 25.37 -16.13 0.40
N MET A 173 25.24 -15.73 -0.87
CA MET A 173 23.95 -15.65 -1.56
C MET A 173 24.00 -16.37 -2.90
N TYR A 174 22.89 -16.97 -3.30
CA TYR A 174 22.67 -17.41 -4.68
C TYR A 174 22.28 -16.23 -5.58
N ASP A 175 22.33 -16.41 -6.90
CA ASP A 175 21.96 -15.38 -7.88
C ASP A 175 20.45 -15.12 -7.89
N GLU A 176 20.01 -13.87 -8.14
CA GLU A 176 18.58 -13.48 -8.18
C GLU A 176 17.78 -14.34 -9.20
N GLU A 177 18.40 -14.80 -10.28
CA GLU A 177 17.75 -15.64 -11.29
C GLU A 177 17.41 -17.07 -10.81
N ALA A 178 17.92 -17.48 -9.65
CA ALA A 178 17.58 -18.77 -9.03
C ALA A 178 16.17 -18.77 -8.42
N GLU A 179 15.59 -17.61 -8.13
CA GLU A 179 14.23 -17.43 -7.57
C GLU A 179 13.14 -17.52 -8.68
N ASP A 180 13.06 -18.69 -9.31
CA ASP A 180 12.14 -19.00 -10.41
C ASP A 180 10.92 -19.79 -9.92
N PHE A 181 9.76 -19.14 -9.79
CA PHE A 181 8.48 -19.75 -9.34
C PHE A 181 7.95 -20.87 -10.25
N THR A 182 8.60 -21.13 -11.39
CA THR A 182 8.23 -22.25 -12.27
C THR A 182 9.04 -23.52 -12.03
N LYS A 183 10.04 -23.47 -11.13
CA LYS A 183 10.93 -24.59 -10.80
C LYS A 183 10.69 -25.11 -9.39
N ASP A 184 11.38 -26.21 -9.06
CA ASP A 184 11.44 -26.74 -7.70
C ASP A 184 12.34 -25.85 -6.83
N ALA A 185 11.75 -25.22 -5.82
CA ALA A 185 12.44 -24.26 -4.96
C ALA A 185 13.27 -24.91 -3.85
N THR A 186 13.13 -26.23 -3.62
CA THR A 186 13.91 -26.96 -2.60
C THR A 186 15.41 -26.89 -2.83
N ALA A 187 15.85 -26.65 -4.07
CA ALA A 187 17.25 -26.45 -4.43
C ALA A 187 17.88 -25.23 -3.72
N LEU A 188 17.08 -24.20 -3.40
CA LEU A 188 17.54 -23.02 -2.67
C LEU A 188 17.93 -23.38 -1.23
N ASP A 189 17.13 -24.21 -0.57
CA ASP A 189 17.38 -24.67 0.81
C ASP A 189 18.58 -25.61 0.88
N ILE A 190 18.72 -26.48 -0.12
CA ILE A 190 19.88 -27.38 -0.25
C ILE A 190 21.16 -26.57 -0.48
N TRP A 191 21.11 -25.53 -1.32
CA TRP A 191 22.26 -24.65 -1.57
C TRP A 191 22.78 -24.00 -0.29
N VAL A 192 21.89 -23.54 0.59
CA VAL A 192 22.26 -22.96 1.89
C VAL A 192 23.06 -23.96 2.73
N TYR A 193 22.61 -25.20 2.79
CA TYR A 193 23.34 -26.26 3.49
C TYR A 193 24.72 -26.53 2.85
N ASP A 194 24.79 -26.64 1.52
CA ASP A 194 26.04 -26.93 0.81
C ASP A 194 27.10 -25.83 1.02
N GLN A 195 26.68 -24.57 1.14
CA GLN A 195 27.59 -23.47 1.48
C GLN A 195 28.08 -23.54 2.93
N LEU A 196 27.22 -23.94 3.88
CA LEU A 196 27.60 -24.16 5.26
C LEU A 196 28.61 -25.32 5.39
N GLU A 197 28.38 -26.43 4.68
CA GLU A 197 29.31 -27.55 4.61
C GLU A 197 30.66 -27.12 4.01
N SER A 198 30.63 -26.35 2.93
CA SER A 198 31.83 -25.78 2.32
C SER A 198 32.60 -24.86 3.27
N LEU A 199 31.90 -24.04 4.08
CA LEU A 199 32.53 -23.17 5.08
C LEU A 199 33.31 -24.00 6.12
N PHE A 200 32.69 -25.03 6.70
CA PHE A 200 33.35 -25.89 7.69
C PHE A 200 34.47 -26.72 7.08
N HIS A 201 34.32 -27.18 5.83
CA HIS A 201 35.40 -27.84 5.11
C HIS A 201 36.60 -26.91 4.92
N ASN A 202 36.38 -25.68 4.46
CA ASN A 202 37.44 -24.68 4.27
C ASN A 202 38.14 -24.31 5.60
N ALA A 203 37.41 -24.34 6.72
CA ALA A 203 38.00 -24.10 8.03
C ALA A 203 39.01 -25.17 8.45
N THR A 204 38.97 -26.38 7.87
CA THR A 204 39.97 -27.43 8.16
C THR A 204 41.37 -27.08 7.62
N THR A 205 41.45 -26.22 6.60
CA THR A 205 42.71 -25.80 5.97
C THR A 205 43.04 -24.33 6.23
N ASN A 206 42.05 -23.49 6.56
CA ASN A 206 42.22 -22.08 6.89
C ASN A 206 42.18 -21.85 8.41
N SER A 207 43.36 -21.67 9.03
CA SER A 207 43.49 -21.47 10.47
C SER A 207 42.75 -20.23 10.98
N THR A 208 42.76 -19.13 10.23
CA THR A 208 42.08 -17.88 10.61
C THR A 208 40.57 -18.08 10.65
N LEU A 209 40.00 -18.75 9.64
CA LEU A 209 38.57 -19.08 9.61
C LEU A 209 38.19 -20.03 10.76
N ASN A 210 39.01 -21.05 11.04
CA ASN A 210 38.77 -21.95 12.17
C ASN A 210 38.76 -21.22 13.52
N THR A 211 39.67 -20.26 13.72
CA THR A 211 39.68 -19.43 14.93
C THR A 211 38.43 -18.55 15.02
N GLN A 212 38.02 -17.92 13.91
CA GLN A 212 36.79 -17.12 13.88
C GLN A 212 35.56 -17.98 14.23
N LEU A 213 35.39 -19.14 13.59
CA LEU A 213 34.27 -20.06 13.84
C LEU A 213 34.20 -20.57 15.28
N ARG A 214 35.33 -20.62 16.00
CA ARG A 214 35.40 -21.07 17.40
C ARG A 214 35.34 -19.93 18.41
N SER A 215 35.20 -18.69 17.96
CA SER A 215 35.10 -17.54 18.86
C SER A 215 33.74 -17.53 19.58
N PRO A 216 33.69 -17.17 20.87
CA PRO A 216 32.42 -17.03 21.58
C PRO A 216 31.58 -15.90 20.97
N GLY A 217 30.26 -16.03 21.03
CA GLY A 217 29.33 -15.09 20.43
C GLY A 217 29.19 -15.20 18.90
N THR A 218 29.62 -16.33 18.32
CA THR A 218 29.47 -16.60 16.88
C THR A 218 28.02 -16.96 16.56
N VAL A 219 27.49 -16.39 15.47
CA VAL A 219 26.13 -16.65 14.99
C VAL A 219 26.17 -17.26 13.59
N PHE A 220 25.33 -18.26 13.35
CA PHE A 220 25.03 -18.80 12.03
C PHE A 220 23.58 -18.46 11.69
N PHE A 221 23.34 -17.86 10.53
CA PHE A 221 22.01 -17.55 10.04
C PHE A 221 21.74 -18.28 8.73
N LEU A 222 20.76 -19.18 8.76
CA LEU A 222 20.33 -19.99 7.61
C LEU A 222 18.94 -19.52 7.19
N HIS A 223 18.87 -18.82 6.07
CA HIS A 223 17.63 -18.35 5.47
C HIS A 223 17.17 -19.30 4.37
N LEU A 224 16.14 -20.08 4.65
CA LEU A 224 15.60 -21.14 3.77
C LEU A 224 14.35 -20.63 3.05
N LEU A 225 14.53 -20.10 1.83
CA LEU A 225 13.48 -19.44 1.02
C LEU A 225 12.54 -20.44 0.30
N GLY A 226 12.91 -21.72 0.20
CA GLY A 226 12.21 -22.68 -0.66
C GLY A 226 10.73 -22.82 -0.32
N LEU A 227 10.38 -22.77 0.97
CA LEU A 227 9.00 -22.88 1.45
C LEU A 227 8.10 -21.73 1.00
N ASP A 228 8.54 -20.47 1.12
CA ASP A 228 7.79 -19.31 0.64
C ASP A 228 7.57 -19.39 -0.88
N THR A 229 8.63 -19.65 -1.64
CA THR A 229 8.57 -19.80 -3.11
C THR A 229 7.61 -20.92 -3.52
N THR A 230 7.67 -22.07 -2.84
CA THR A 230 6.77 -23.20 -3.05
C THR A 230 5.33 -22.86 -2.63
N GLY A 231 5.15 -22.11 -1.54
CA GLY A 231 3.86 -21.62 -1.05
C GLY A 231 3.16 -20.72 -2.06
N HIS A 232 3.86 -19.76 -2.65
CA HIS A 232 3.35 -18.89 -3.73
C HIS A 232 3.00 -19.67 -5.00
N SER A 233 3.80 -20.67 -5.33
CA SER A 233 3.67 -21.43 -6.59
C SER A 233 2.57 -22.48 -6.54
N TYR A 234 2.51 -23.24 -5.44
CA TYR A 234 1.69 -24.46 -5.32
C TYR A 234 0.65 -24.40 -4.20
N ARG A 235 0.68 -23.37 -3.34
CA ARG A 235 -0.16 -23.17 -2.14
C ARG A 235 0.26 -24.06 -0.96
N PRO A 236 -0.02 -23.65 0.31
CA PRO A 236 0.51 -24.34 1.48
C PRO A 236 0.01 -25.77 1.70
N HIS A 237 -1.17 -26.14 1.23
CA HIS A 237 -1.70 -27.50 1.42
C HIS A 237 -1.23 -28.50 0.36
N SER A 238 -0.41 -28.06 -0.59
CA SER A 238 0.05 -28.89 -1.71
C SER A 238 1.05 -29.97 -1.31
N GLU A 239 1.17 -31.00 -2.16
CA GLU A 239 2.18 -32.05 -1.98
C GLU A 239 3.61 -31.47 -2.08
N GLU A 240 3.80 -30.45 -2.90
CA GLU A 240 5.06 -29.73 -3.08
C GLU A 240 5.48 -29.02 -1.80
N TYR A 241 4.56 -28.28 -1.17
CA TYR A 241 4.83 -27.60 0.10
C TYR A 241 5.13 -28.61 1.21
N MET A 242 4.37 -29.70 1.29
CA MET A 242 4.65 -30.82 2.21
C MET A 242 6.06 -31.40 2.01
N LYS A 243 6.45 -31.68 0.76
CA LYS A 243 7.78 -32.19 0.42
C LYS A 243 8.88 -31.18 0.75
N ASN A 244 8.64 -29.89 0.54
CA ASN A 244 9.60 -28.86 0.93
C ASN A 244 9.77 -28.79 2.45
N ILE A 245 8.71 -28.98 3.25
CA ILE A 245 8.84 -29.10 4.72
C ILE A 245 9.76 -30.28 5.08
N GLN A 246 9.61 -31.43 4.40
CA GLN A 246 10.50 -32.59 4.62
C GLN A 246 11.96 -32.30 4.26
N VAL A 247 12.20 -31.53 3.19
CA VAL A 247 13.54 -31.08 2.82
C VAL A 247 14.12 -30.18 3.90
N VAL A 248 13.34 -29.21 4.40
CA VAL A 248 13.76 -28.31 5.49
C VAL A 248 14.05 -29.09 6.77
N ASP A 249 13.20 -30.05 7.15
CA ASP A 249 13.43 -30.95 8.29
C ASP A 249 14.79 -31.68 8.18
N ASN A 250 15.11 -32.19 6.98
CA ASN A 250 16.37 -32.84 6.70
C ASN A 250 17.57 -31.86 6.70
N VAL A 251 17.41 -30.64 6.17
CA VAL A 251 18.45 -29.59 6.23
C VAL A 251 18.76 -29.23 7.69
N VAL A 252 17.75 -29.09 8.55
CA VAL A 252 17.92 -28.83 9.98
C VAL A 252 18.69 -29.98 10.64
N HIS A 253 18.30 -31.24 10.38
CA HIS A 253 18.99 -32.42 10.90
C HIS A 253 20.46 -32.47 10.51
N ARG A 254 20.76 -32.31 9.21
CA ARG A 254 22.13 -32.32 8.70
C ARG A 254 22.96 -31.15 9.23
N THR A 255 22.34 -29.99 9.45
CA THR A 255 23.00 -28.81 10.02
C THR A 255 23.47 -29.10 11.45
N GLU A 256 22.58 -29.61 12.31
CA GLU A 256 22.98 -29.95 13.68
C GLU A 256 24.07 -31.02 13.71
N ASP A 257 23.96 -32.05 12.87
CA ASP A 257 24.98 -33.11 12.74
C ASP A 257 26.34 -32.55 12.31
N LEU A 258 26.36 -31.64 11.33
CA LEU A 258 27.58 -30.99 10.83
C LEU A 258 28.27 -30.17 11.93
N LEU A 259 27.51 -29.36 12.68
CA LEU A 259 28.07 -28.59 13.79
C LEU A 259 28.57 -29.51 14.91
N ARG A 260 27.82 -30.55 15.27
CA ARG A 260 28.23 -31.54 16.29
C ARG A 260 29.56 -32.20 15.92
N GLN A 261 29.72 -32.60 14.66
CA GLN A 261 30.95 -33.25 14.17
C GLN A 261 32.15 -32.29 14.12
N PHE A 262 31.93 -31.03 13.72
CA PHE A 262 33.01 -30.04 13.63
C PHE A 262 33.51 -29.57 15.00
N TYR A 263 32.59 -29.24 15.91
CA TYR A 263 32.96 -28.68 17.22
C TYR A 263 33.27 -29.73 18.28
N LYS A 264 32.58 -30.88 18.25
CA LYS A 264 32.69 -31.96 19.24
C LYS A 264 32.46 -31.49 20.69
N ASP A 265 31.52 -30.57 20.88
CA ASP A 265 31.06 -30.08 22.18
C ASP A 265 29.53 -29.90 22.17
N GLU A 266 28.96 -29.52 23.32
CA GLU A 266 27.54 -29.23 23.49
C GLU A 266 27.29 -27.73 23.75
N GLU A 267 28.10 -26.85 23.15
CA GLU A 267 28.11 -25.40 23.44
C GLU A 267 27.33 -24.55 22.41
N THR A 268 26.45 -25.18 21.62
CA THR A 268 25.59 -24.51 20.62
C THR A 268 24.13 -24.48 21.05
N SER A 269 23.50 -23.32 20.91
CA SER A 269 22.05 -23.17 20.93
C SER A 269 21.50 -23.09 19.52
N PHE A 270 20.31 -23.63 19.32
CA PHE A 270 19.59 -23.61 18.04
C PHE A 270 18.21 -23.00 18.25
N ILE A 271 17.80 -22.16 17.29
CA ILE A 271 16.45 -21.61 17.18
C ILE A 271 15.97 -21.84 15.75
N PHE A 272 14.85 -22.53 15.61
CA PHE A 272 14.13 -22.72 14.36
C PHE A 272 12.80 -21.95 14.43
N THR A 273 12.56 -21.10 13.44
CA THR A 273 11.32 -20.31 13.32
C THR A 273 10.97 -20.03 11.86
N ALA A 274 9.90 -19.28 11.63
CA ALA A 274 9.65 -18.57 10.37
C ALA A 274 9.51 -17.06 10.61
N ASP A 275 9.61 -16.28 9.54
CA ASP A 275 9.38 -14.84 9.51
C ASP A 275 7.89 -14.50 9.32
N HIS A 276 7.17 -15.29 8.52
CA HIS A 276 5.72 -15.31 8.42
C HIS A 276 5.22 -16.70 8.04
N GLY A 277 3.90 -16.89 8.12
CA GLY A 277 3.23 -18.05 7.54
C GLY A 277 2.69 -17.76 6.14
N MET A 278 1.63 -18.44 5.73
CA MET A 278 1.09 -18.32 4.37
C MET A 278 -0.41 -18.64 4.35
N SER A 279 -1.19 -17.84 3.63
CA SER A 279 -2.62 -18.06 3.52
C SER A 279 -2.90 -19.29 2.65
N VAL A 280 -4.10 -19.84 2.73
CA VAL A 280 -4.56 -20.94 1.86
C VAL A 280 -4.42 -20.64 0.35
N LEU A 281 -4.26 -19.37 -0.03
CA LEU A 281 -4.08 -18.92 -1.40
C LEU A 281 -2.64 -19.00 -1.90
N GLY A 282 -1.68 -19.21 -1.00
CA GLY A 282 -0.27 -19.01 -1.31
C GLY A 282 0.10 -17.53 -1.38
N ASN A 283 -0.52 -16.68 -0.56
CA ASN A 283 -0.15 -15.27 -0.40
C ASN A 283 0.08 -14.93 1.08
N HIS A 284 0.88 -13.91 1.36
CA HIS A 284 1.11 -13.34 2.69
C HIS A 284 1.16 -11.80 2.63
N GLY A 285 1.52 -11.15 3.74
CA GLY A 285 1.53 -9.69 3.90
C GLY A 285 0.34 -9.12 4.67
N ASP A 286 -0.71 -9.91 4.93
CA ASP A 286 -1.89 -9.50 5.69
C ASP A 286 -1.88 -10.00 7.16
N GLY A 287 -2.93 -9.65 7.91
CA GLY A 287 -3.12 -10.04 9.32
C GLY A 287 -3.86 -11.36 9.54
N HIS A 288 -3.97 -12.23 8.53
CA HIS A 288 -4.60 -13.53 8.69
C HIS A 288 -3.81 -14.40 9.69
N PRO A 289 -4.46 -15.15 10.60
CA PRO A 289 -3.75 -15.98 11.58
C PRO A 289 -2.74 -16.96 10.97
N ASP A 290 -3.06 -17.57 9.83
CA ASP A 290 -2.14 -18.46 9.09
C ASP A 290 -0.89 -17.74 8.57
N ASN A 291 -0.93 -16.41 8.42
CA ASN A 291 0.23 -15.57 8.05
C ASN A 291 0.97 -15.08 9.29
N THR A 292 0.27 -14.84 10.40
CA THR A 292 0.87 -14.24 11.60
C THR A 292 1.44 -15.25 12.58
N ARG A 293 1.11 -16.54 12.45
CA ARG A 293 1.53 -17.61 13.38
C ARG A 293 2.63 -18.45 12.75
N THR A 294 3.83 -18.29 13.26
CA THR A 294 5.01 -19.03 12.81
C THR A 294 5.43 -20.06 13.85
N PRO A 295 5.99 -21.20 13.45
CA PRO A 295 6.49 -22.19 14.41
C PRO A 295 7.68 -21.61 15.18
N LEU A 296 7.84 -22.00 16.44
CA LEU A 296 9.06 -21.74 17.21
C LEU A 296 9.50 -23.02 17.91
N ILE A 297 10.75 -23.42 17.66
CA ILE A 297 11.40 -24.55 18.33
C ILE A 297 12.81 -24.10 18.72
N ALA A 298 13.18 -24.26 19.99
CA ALA A 298 14.52 -23.95 20.49
C ALA A 298 15.11 -25.15 21.24
N TRP A 299 16.40 -25.40 21.08
CA TRP A 299 17.11 -26.50 21.74
C TRP A 299 18.62 -26.26 21.84
N GLY A 300 19.32 -27.19 22.51
CA GLY A 300 20.76 -27.14 22.69
C GLY A 300 21.16 -26.43 23.99
N ARG A 301 22.37 -25.88 24.01
CA ARG A 301 22.96 -25.26 25.21
C ARG A 301 22.07 -24.11 25.71
N GLY A 302 21.88 -23.99 27.02
CA GLY A 302 21.16 -22.85 27.61
C GLY A 302 19.66 -22.80 27.33
N ILE A 303 19.09 -23.81 26.65
CA ILE A 303 17.65 -23.94 26.39
C ILE A 303 17.08 -25.06 27.25
N ARG A 304 15.88 -24.85 27.79
CA ARG A 304 15.19 -25.90 28.57
C ARG A 304 14.65 -27.01 27.65
N GLY A 305 14.54 -28.20 28.23
CA GLY A 305 13.82 -29.31 27.61
C GLY A 305 12.29 -29.17 27.67
N PRO A 306 11.56 -30.20 27.21
CA PRO A 306 10.11 -30.24 27.28
C PRO A 306 9.63 -30.27 28.74
N LEU A 307 8.54 -29.56 29.00
CA LEU A 307 7.86 -29.55 30.30
C LEU A 307 6.44 -30.10 30.12
N PRO A 308 5.83 -30.72 31.14
CA PRO A 308 4.40 -31.01 31.12
C PRO A 308 3.57 -29.74 30.91
N ASP A 309 2.41 -29.88 30.27
CA ASP A 309 1.47 -28.76 30.10
C ASP A 309 1.06 -28.12 31.45
N SER A 310 0.63 -26.85 31.39
CA SER A 310 0.23 -26.05 32.55
C SER A 310 -1.25 -26.23 32.93
N ILE A 311 -1.64 -25.70 34.10
CA ILE A 311 -3.04 -25.53 34.50
C ILE A 311 -3.28 -24.04 34.77
N PRO A 312 -4.15 -23.34 34.00
CA PRO A 312 -4.88 -23.83 32.83
C PRO A 312 -3.96 -24.26 31.68
N SER A 313 -4.48 -25.10 30.77
CA SER A 313 -3.73 -25.61 29.62
C SER A 313 -3.13 -24.46 28.80
N SER A 314 -1.89 -24.63 28.35
CA SER A 314 -1.24 -23.70 27.42
C SER A 314 -1.72 -23.85 25.98
N HIS A 315 -2.57 -24.86 25.72
CA HIS A 315 -3.12 -25.16 24.41
C HIS A 315 -4.53 -24.58 24.22
N ASP A 316 -4.86 -24.37 22.95
CA ASP A 316 -6.12 -23.82 22.45
C ASP A 316 -6.66 -24.66 21.30
N PHE A 317 -7.82 -24.29 20.75
CA PHE A 317 -8.42 -24.98 19.60
C PHE A 317 -7.48 -25.05 18.37
N TYR A 318 -6.58 -24.07 18.22
CA TYR A 318 -5.64 -24.05 17.10
C TYR A 318 -4.55 -25.12 17.22
N SER A 319 -4.13 -25.44 18.45
CA SER A 319 -3.08 -26.41 18.75
C SER A 319 -3.57 -27.80 19.13
N GLU A 320 -4.87 -27.96 19.37
CA GLU A 320 -5.51 -29.24 19.65
C GLU A 320 -5.15 -30.35 18.63
N PRO A 321 -5.16 -30.10 17.30
CA PRO A 321 -4.83 -31.12 16.29
C PRO A 321 -3.35 -31.53 16.25
N TRP A 322 -2.47 -30.88 17.01
CA TRP A 322 -1.04 -31.17 17.00
C TRP A 322 -0.70 -32.43 17.80
N GLU A 323 -1.60 -32.88 18.67
CA GLU A 323 -1.33 -33.95 19.66
C GLU A 323 -0.08 -33.66 20.50
N LEU A 324 0.17 -32.38 20.81
CA LEU A 324 1.26 -31.91 21.68
C LEU A 324 0.76 -31.41 23.03
N ASN A 325 -0.54 -31.54 23.32
CA ASN A 325 -1.21 -30.95 24.49
C ASN A 325 -0.73 -31.50 25.85
N HIS A 326 0.16 -32.49 25.84
CA HIS A 326 0.81 -33.01 27.03
C HIS A 326 2.10 -32.25 27.39
N LEU A 327 2.58 -31.39 26.49
CA LEU A 327 3.77 -30.57 26.65
C LEU A 327 3.39 -29.09 26.76
N LEU A 328 4.20 -28.31 27.46
CA LEU A 328 4.00 -26.87 27.59
C LEU A 328 4.32 -26.14 26.27
N ARG A 329 3.31 -25.49 25.69
CA ARG A 329 3.45 -24.50 24.62
C ARG A 329 3.74 -23.12 25.24
N ARG A 330 4.82 -22.45 24.82
CA ARG A 330 5.13 -21.07 25.25
C ARG A 330 5.21 -20.12 24.06
N ASP A 331 4.15 -19.37 23.80
CA ASP A 331 4.14 -18.39 22.71
C ASP A 331 4.97 -17.15 23.02
N ILE A 332 5.44 -16.49 21.96
CA ILE A 332 6.18 -15.22 22.04
C ILE A 332 5.74 -14.25 20.95
N GLU A 333 6.00 -12.97 21.14
CA GLU A 333 5.98 -12.01 20.04
C GLU A 333 7.28 -12.14 19.23
N GLN A 334 7.26 -11.91 17.93
CA GLN A 334 8.43 -12.15 17.08
C GLN A 334 9.66 -11.32 17.48
N ALA A 335 9.46 -10.10 17.99
CA ALA A 335 10.53 -9.26 18.53
C ALA A 335 11.24 -9.84 19.76
N ASP A 336 10.62 -10.79 20.47
CA ASP A 336 11.16 -11.41 21.69
C ASP A 336 12.31 -12.39 21.38
N LEU A 337 12.50 -12.76 20.10
CA LEU A 337 13.63 -13.59 19.68
C LEU A 337 14.97 -12.88 19.81
N ALA A 338 15.04 -11.57 19.53
CA ALA A 338 16.27 -10.81 19.66
C ALA A 338 16.84 -10.79 21.09
N PRO A 339 16.06 -10.50 22.15
CA PRO A 339 16.55 -10.60 23.53
C PRO A 339 16.82 -12.05 23.96
N LEU A 340 16.05 -13.03 23.48
CA LEU A 340 16.35 -14.45 23.72
C LEU A 340 17.73 -14.83 23.15
N MET A 341 17.99 -14.53 21.88
CA MET A 341 19.27 -14.77 21.22
C MET A 341 20.41 -14.06 21.96
N SER A 342 20.25 -12.77 22.26
CA SER A 342 21.29 -11.97 22.93
C SER A 342 21.64 -12.52 24.31
N THR A 343 20.64 -13.02 25.05
CA THR A 343 20.86 -13.65 26.37
C THR A 343 21.62 -14.97 26.23
N LEU A 344 21.27 -15.81 25.24
CA LEU A 344 21.92 -17.09 25.02
C LEU A 344 23.41 -16.97 24.72
N ILE A 345 23.82 -15.95 23.96
CA ILE A 345 25.24 -15.76 23.59
C ILE A 345 25.96 -14.67 24.40
N GLY A 346 25.26 -14.02 25.33
CA GLY A 346 25.85 -13.00 26.21
C GLY A 346 26.31 -11.73 25.48
N THR A 347 25.66 -11.40 24.36
CA THR A 347 25.96 -10.18 23.60
C THR A 347 25.16 -9.00 24.11
N SER A 348 25.59 -7.81 23.74
CA SER A 348 24.76 -6.60 23.82
C SER A 348 23.44 -6.81 23.09
N TRP A 349 22.36 -6.35 23.70
CA TRP A 349 21.03 -6.41 23.10
C TRP A 349 20.89 -5.28 22.08
N PRO A 350 20.17 -5.48 20.95
CA PRO A 350 19.95 -4.42 19.98
C PRO A 350 19.26 -3.21 20.61
N VAL A 351 19.86 -2.02 20.44
CA VAL A 351 19.44 -0.81 21.19
C VAL A 351 18.01 -0.33 20.91
N ASN A 352 17.41 -0.71 19.76
CA ASN A 352 16.03 -0.38 19.42
C ASN A 352 15.04 -1.51 19.74
N SER A 353 15.50 -2.60 20.37
CA SER A 353 14.65 -3.76 20.68
C SER A 353 13.53 -3.38 21.64
N VAL A 354 12.30 -3.73 21.24
CA VAL A 354 11.09 -3.70 22.07
C VAL A 354 10.69 -5.09 22.56
N GLY A 355 11.52 -6.10 22.27
CA GLY A 355 11.28 -7.49 22.66
C GLY A 355 11.31 -7.69 24.18
N VAL A 356 10.45 -8.57 24.66
CA VAL A 356 10.37 -8.99 26.06
C VAL A 356 10.86 -10.43 26.16
N LEU A 357 11.94 -10.64 26.90
CA LEU A 357 12.45 -11.99 27.13
C LEU A 357 11.36 -12.83 27.83
N PRO A 358 10.96 -14.00 27.30
CA PRO A 358 9.85 -14.78 27.86
C PRO A 358 10.07 -15.21 29.31
N ASP A 359 11.34 -15.36 29.71
CA ASP A 359 11.81 -15.71 31.04
C ASP A 359 11.73 -14.56 32.06
N VAL A 360 11.28 -13.36 31.66
CA VAL A 360 11.04 -12.24 32.60
C VAL A 360 9.86 -12.56 33.53
N ASP A 361 8.80 -13.18 33.00
CA ASP A 361 7.59 -13.50 33.76
C ASP A 361 7.84 -14.66 34.73
N PRO A 362 7.81 -14.46 36.06
CA PRO A 362 8.01 -15.53 37.02
C PRO A 362 6.84 -16.51 37.11
N SER A 363 5.66 -16.16 36.58
CA SER A 363 4.45 -16.99 36.64
C SER A 363 4.42 -18.10 35.60
N GLN A 364 5.24 -18.00 34.54
CA GLN A 364 5.30 -18.99 33.47
C GLN A 364 6.74 -19.36 33.09
N PRO A 365 7.03 -20.63 32.76
CA PRO A 365 8.34 -21.02 32.25
C PRO A 365 8.64 -20.34 30.90
N GLY A 366 9.84 -19.76 30.77
CA GLY A 366 10.33 -19.16 29.52
C GLY A 366 11.00 -20.19 28.61
N TYR A 367 12.17 -19.89 28.06
CA TYR A 367 12.93 -20.78 27.18
C TYR A 367 14.32 -21.12 27.72
N ILE A 368 14.86 -20.33 28.64
CA ILE A 368 16.25 -20.42 29.06
C ILE A 368 16.41 -21.48 30.16
N LEU A 369 17.45 -22.29 30.04
CA LEU A 369 17.98 -23.15 31.09
C LEU A 369 19.28 -22.52 31.64
N PRO A 370 19.20 -21.71 32.72
CA PRO A 370 20.33 -20.91 33.18
C PRO A 370 21.35 -21.72 33.99
N GLN A 371 22.64 -21.55 33.70
CA GLN A 371 23.73 -22.20 34.45
C GLN A 371 23.79 -21.77 35.92
N ARG A 372 23.53 -20.48 36.22
CA ARG A 372 23.50 -19.93 37.59
C ARG A 372 22.10 -19.91 38.21
N GLY A 373 21.15 -20.67 37.66
CA GLY A 373 19.79 -20.73 38.16
C GLY A 373 19.02 -19.41 38.02
N LEU A 374 18.13 -19.12 38.98
CA LEU A 374 17.23 -17.94 38.91
C LEU A 374 17.97 -16.60 38.91
N GLN A 375 19.23 -16.56 39.35
CA GLN A 375 20.05 -15.35 39.32
C GLN A 375 20.23 -14.84 37.89
N THR A 376 20.60 -15.70 36.92
CA THR A 376 20.75 -15.30 35.51
C THR A 376 19.43 -14.71 35.00
N LEU A 377 18.29 -15.33 35.33
CA LEU A 377 16.98 -14.87 34.84
C LEU A 377 16.61 -13.50 35.41
N ALA A 378 16.94 -13.24 36.69
CA ALA A 378 16.73 -11.93 37.31
C ALA A 378 17.64 -10.84 36.71
N GLU A 379 18.91 -11.16 36.46
CA GLU A 379 19.85 -10.25 35.77
C GLU A 379 19.41 -9.97 34.33
N ALA A 380 18.96 -10.99 33.59
CA ALA A 380 18.43 -10.82 32.24
C ALA A 380 17.15 -9.98 32.23
N ALA A 381 16.26 -10.16 33.22
CA ALA A 381 15.07 -9.33 33.37
C ALA A 381 15.40 -7.88 33.68
N TYR A 382 16.43 -7.65 34.51
CA TYR A 382 16.94 -6.31 34.78
C TYR A 382 17.52 -5.65 33.52
N VAL A 383 18.33 -6.36 32.73
CA VAL A 383 18.85 -5.89 31.44
C VAL A 383 17.72 -5.54 30.47
N ASN A 384 16.69 -6.40 30.37
CA ASN A 384 15.53 -6.12 29.53
C ASN A 384 14.83 -4.82 29.94
N ALA A 385 14.64 -4.59 31.25
CA ALA A 385 14.05 -3.35 31.77
C ALA A 385 14.93 -2.12 31.45
N GLN A 386 16.25 -2.25 31.56
CA GLN A 386 17.18 -1.17 31.20
C GLN A 386 17.07 -0.79 29.71
N MET A 387 17.04 -1.79 28.83
CA MET A 387 16.93 -1.58 27.37
C MET A 387 15.68 -0.78 27.00
N ILE A 388 14.50 -1.23 27.46
CA ILE A 388 13.21 -0.57 27.18
C ILE A 388 13.18 0.84 27.77
N LEU A 389 13.65 1.02 29.00
CA LEU A 389 13.65 2.32 29.65
C LEU A 389 14.64 3.30 29.03
N GLU A 390 15.76 2.83 28.50
CA GLU A 390 16.71 3.69 27.81
C GLU A 390 16.11 4.22 26.50
N GLN A 391 15.40 3.36 25.75
CA GLN A 391 14.64 3.79 24.58
C GLN A 391 13.55 4.82 24.97
N TYR A 392 12.83 4.57 26.07
CA TYR A 392 11.84 5.51 26.58
C TYR A 392 12.47 6.84 27.00
N ARG A 393 13.61 6.81 27.71
CA ARG A 393 14.34 8.01 28.17
C ARG A 393 14.71 8.90 27.00
N ILE A 394 15.32 8.35 25.96
CA ILE A 394 15.71 9.11 24.77
C ILE A 394 14.49 9.71 24.08
N ASN A 395 13.44 8.93 23.87
CA ASN A 395 12.19 9.44 23.28
C ASN A 395 11.55 10.54 24.13
N HIS A 396 11.56 10.38 25.46
CA HIS A 396 11.03 11.35 26.40
C HIS A 396 11.76 12.68 26.30
N GLU A 397 13.10 12.67 26.34
CA GLU A 397 13.89 13.90 26.26
C GLU A 397 13.72 14.59 24.91
N ILE A 398 13.68 13.84 23.80
CA ILE A 398 13.42 14.40 22.46
C ILE A 398 12.05 15.07 22.41
N ARG A 399 11.00 14.41 22.92
CA ARG A 399 9.63 14.94 22.90
C ARG A 399 9.47 16.14 23.84
N LYS A 400 10.03 16.09 25.03
CA LYS A 400 10.02 17.18 26.01
C LYS A 400 10.72 18.43 25.48
N ALA A 401 11.86 18.27 24.80
CA ALA A 401 12.60 19.40 24.23
C ALA A 401 11.87 20.08 23.06
N ARG A 402 11.00 19.36 22.35
CA ARG A 402 10.31 19.86 21.14
C ARG A 402 8.86 20.27 21.39
N THR A 403 8.22 19.84 22.46
CA THR A 403 6.78 20.03 22.65
C THR A 403 6.49 21.17 23.63
N VAL A 404 5.76 22.19 23.16
CA VAL A 404 5.24 23.24 24.05
C VAL A 404 4.17 22.63 24.96
N ALA A 405 4.24 22.92 26.27
CA ALA A 405 3.37 22.32 27.29
C ALA A 405 3.38 20.78 27.26
N PHE A 406 4.57 20.20 27.14
CA PHE A 406 4.78 18.76 27.21
C PHE A 406 4.21 18.17 28.50
N LYS A 407 3.44 17.08 28.37
CA LYS A 407 2.92 16.30 29.48
C LYS A 407 3.72 14.99 29.56
N PRO A 408 4.43 14.72 30.66
CA PRO A 408 5.15 13.47 30.83
C PRO A 408 4.20 12.28 31.02
N PHE A 409 4.69 11.07 30.77
CA PHE A 409 3.95 9.85 31.05
C PHE A 409 3.92 9.58 32.55
N GLY A 410 2.72 9.54 33.13
CA GLY A 410 2.54 9.58 34.58
C GLY A 410 3.20 8.41 35.32
N LEU A 411 3.21 7.19 34.76
CA LEU A 411 3.70 6.00 35.48
C LEU A 411 5.22 5.93 35.60
N LEU A 412 5.97 6.71 34.80
CA LEU A 412 7.44 6.66 34.76
C LEU A 412 8.13 7.94 35.25
N GLU A 413 7.39 9.06 35.34
CA GLU A 413 7.94 10.40 35.69
C GLU A 413 7.37 10.99 36.99
N GLN A 414 6.56 10.25 37.75
CA GLN A 414 6.04 10.71 39.04
C GLN A 414 7.11 10.66 40.14
N SER A 415 7.17 11.71 40.98
CA SER A 415 8.25 11.95 41.94
C SER A 415 8.43 10.90 43.04
N THR A 416 7.42 10.08 43.33
CA THR A 416 7.48 9.04 44.39
C THR A 416 7.82 7.65 43.86
N SER A 417 7.84 7.44 42.53
CA SER A 417 8.10 6.14 41.89
C SER A 417 8.58 6.34 40.45
N ASP A 418 9.66 7.09 40.27
CA ASP A 418 10.22 7.35 38.95
C ASP A 418 10.99 6.14 38.38
N ARG A 419 11.25 6.16 37.06
CA ARG A 419 11.96 5.11 36.34
C ARG A 419 13.31 4.71 36.99
N THR A 420 14.06 5.67 37.52
CA THR A 420 15.37 5.44 38.16
C THR A 420 15.25 4.75 39.52
N THR A 421 14.25 5.15 40.31
CA THR A 421 13.95 4.54 41.61
C THR A 421 13.51 3.09 41.43
N ARG A 422 12.65 2.81 40.44
CA ARG A 422 12.18 1.46 40.13
C ARG A 422 13.29 0.54 39.61
N LEU A 423 14.18 1.04 38.75
CA LEU A 423 15.39 0.29 38.37
C LEU A 423 16.28 -0.03 39.59
N SER A 424 16.44 0.94 40.49
CA SER A 424 17.22 0.73 41.72
C SER A 424 16.58 -0.32 42.64
N GLN A 425 15.24 -0.38 42.69
CA GLN A 425 14.52 -1.42 43.45
C GLN A 425 14.77 -2.82 42.91
N ILE A 426 14.78 -3.00 41.58
CA ILE A 426 15.12 -4.29 40.94
C ILE A 426 16.54 -4.69 41.30
N ASN A 427 17.51 -3.77 41.15
CA ASN A 427 18.90 -4.05 41.48
C ASN A 427 19.11 -4.37 42.98
N ASN A 428 18.37 -3.71 43.86
CA ASN A 428 18.38 -4.00 45.28
C ASN A 428 17.78 -5.39 45.60
N ALA A 429 16.73 -5.81 44.90
CA ALA A 429 16.16 -7.15 45.04
C ALA A 429 17.14 -8.23 44.57
N ILE A 430 17.84 -8.01 43.44
CA ILE A 430 18.95 -8.87 42.97
C ILE A 430 20.05 -8.93 44.02
N SER A 431 20.47 -7.79 44.57
CA SER A 431 21.53 -7.75 45.60
C SER A 431 21.17 -8.51 46.88
N ARG A 432 19.87 -8.62 47.18
CA ARG A 432 19.32 -9.38 48.32
C ARG A 432 19.03 -10.85 48.00
N SER A 433 19.35 -11.30 46.79
CA SER A 433 19.03 -12.64 46.29
C SER A 433 17.54 -12.97 46.19
N ASP A 434 16.69 -11.94 46.08
CA ASP A 434 15.25 -12.11 45.85
C ASP A 434 14.94 -12.09 44.34
N TRP A 435 15.33 -13.17 43.67
CA TRP A 435 15.31 -13.29 42.22
C TRP A 435 13.90 -13.23 41.62
N SER A 436 12.94 -13.87 42.28
CA SER A 436 11.55 -13.91 41.82
C SER A 436 10.89 -12.54 41.93
N PHE A 437 11.11 -11.84 43.04
CA PHE A 437 10.59 -10.48 43.21
C PHE A 437 11.27 -9.48 42.27
N ALA A 438 12.59 -9.61 42.04
CA ALA A 438 13.30 -8.80 41.05
C ALA A 438 12.69 -8.96 39.64
N ARG A 439 12.37 -10.19 39.23
CA ARG A 439 11.71 -10.48 37.95
C ARG A 439 10.30 -9.90 37.87
N GLU A 440 9.52 -9.98 38.95
CA GLU A 440 8.19 -9.38 39.01
C GLU A 440 8.25 -7.84 38.85
N LEU A 441 9.15 -7.18 39.58
CA LEU A 441 9.38 -5.74 39.46
C LEU A 441 9.85 -5.34 38.06
N ALA A 442 10.77 -6.13 37.46
CA ALA A 442 11.25 -5.92 36.10
C ALA A 442 10.13 -6.07 35.07
N SER A 443 9.30 -7.10 35.18
CA SER A 443 8.14 -7.33 34.32
C SER A 443 7.17 -6.16 34.34
N GLN A 444 6.85 -5.62 35.52
CA GLN A 444 5.98 -4.46 35.67
C GLN A 444 6.61 -3.21 35.03
N LEU A 445 7.92 -3.01 35.22
CA LEU A 445 8.61 -1.85 34.68
C LEU A 445 8.77 -1.90 33.15
N ILE A 446 8.99 -3.09 32.58
CA ILE A 446 8.99 -3.32 31.14
C ILE A 446 7.62 -2.99 30.55
N HIS A 447 6.54 -3.46 31.17
CA HIS A 447 5.18 -3.16 30.74
C HIS A 447 4.91 -1.65 30.70
N ASP A 448 5.20 -0.95 31.80
CA ASP A 448 5.02 0.50 31.88
C ASP A 448 5.95 1.25 30.91
N GLY A 449 7.16 0.74 30.68
CA GLY A 449 8.12 1.23 29.70
C GLY A 449 7.58 1.18 28.27
N LEU A 450 7.01 0.03 27.87
CA LEU A 450 6.38 -0.16 26.56
C LEU A 450 5.12 0.72 26.40
N GLU A 451 4.30 0.86 27.44
CA GLU A 451 3.16 1.79 27.42
C GLU A 451 3.63 3.25 27.29
N GLY A 452 4.69 3.62 28.00
CA GLY A 452 5.33 4.93 27.90
C GLY A 452 5.89 5.21 26.50
N LEU A 453 6.51 4.22 25.86
CA LEU A 453 6.96 4.32 24.46
C LEU A 453 5.78 4.56 23.52
N ARG A 454 4.68 3.79 23.67
CA ARG A 454 3.45 3.96 22.88
C ARG A 454 2.84 5.34 23.09
N TYR A 455 2.84 5.86 24.32
CA TYR A 455 2.38 7.21 24.64
C TYR A 455 3.19 8.28 23.88
N LEU A 456 4.51 8.17 23.86
CA LEU A 456 5.40 9.13 23.20
C LEU A 456 5.35 9.04 21.67
N GLN A 457 5.19 7.83 21.12
CA GLN A 457 5.01 7.61 19.68
C GLN A 457 3.68 8.19 19.19
N THR A 458 2.62 8.05 19.98
CA THR A 458 1.26 8.50 19.61
C THR A 458 0.91 9.91 20.11
N TYR A 459 1.88 10.65 20.67
CA TYR A 459 1.65 11.93 21.34
C TYR A 459 0.94 12.97 20.46
N GLU A 460 1.28 13.03 19.16
CA GLU A 460 0.74 14.00 18.20
C GLU A 460 -0.47 13.48 17.42
N ARG A 461 -0.87 12.21 17.62
CA ARG A 461 -1.95 11.55 16.88
C ARG A 461 -3.26 12.33 16.93
N ARG A 462 -3.65 12.82 18.11
CA ARG A 462 -4.90 13.57 18.30
C ARG A 462 -4.90 14.90 17.55
N LEU A 463 -3.74 15.57 17.47
CA LEU A 463 -3.60 16.82 16.74
C LEU A 463 -3.81 16.58 15.24
N ILE A 464 -3.14 15.59 14.66
CA ILE A 464 -3.29 15.26 13.23
C ILE A 464 -4.72 14.79 12.92
N GLN A 465 -5.32 13.95 13.77
CA GLN A 465 -6.74 13.55 13.66
C GLN A 465 -7.68 14.76 13.63
N GLY A 466 -7.44 15.75 14.50
CA GLY A 466 -8.18 17.00 14.51
C GLY A 466 -8.02 17.78 13.20
N MET A 467 -6.77 17.99 12.75
CA MET A 467 -6.48 18.70 11.49
C MET A 467 -7.10 18.01 10.27
N ALA A 468 -7.01 16.68 10.17
CA ALA A 468 -7.63 15.88 9.12
C ALA A 468 -9.16 16.05 9.11
N THR A 469 -9.79 15.97 10.28
CA THR A 469 -11.25 16.15 10.40
C THR A 469 -11.69 17.52 9.93
N VAL A 470 -11.06 18.59 10.42
CA VAL A 470 -11.39 19.97 10.04
C VAL A 470 -11.12 20.21 8.55
N ALA A 471 -10.07 19.61 7.99
CA ALA A 471 -9.73 19.77 6.59
C ALA A 471 -10.68 19.03 5.63
N TYR A 472 -11.02 17.77 5.91
CA TYR A 472 -11.96 17.00 5.09
C TYR A 472 -13.39 17.56 5.18
N THR A 473 -13.83 17.98 6.36
CA THR A 473 -15.13 18.68 6.51
C THR A 473 -15.11 20.05 5.83
N GLY A 474 -13.99 20.79 5.95
CA GLY A 474 -13.72 22.03 5.22
C GLY A 474 -13.80 21.85 3.70
N TRP A 475 -13.19 20.80 3.19
CA TRP A 475 -13.25 20.42 1.77
C TRP A 475 -14.69 20.15 1.31
N THR A 476 -15.47 19.38 2.08
CA THR A 476 -16.88 19.11 1.78
C THR A 476 -17.68 20.41 1.65
N VAL A 477 -17.56 21.32 2.62
CA VAL A 477 -18.31 22.59 2.58
C VAL A 477 -17.81 23.52 1.48
N TYR A 478 -16.49 23.57 1.21
CA TYR A 478 -15.94 24.35 0.11
C TYR A 478 -16.40 23.85 -1.27
N ALA A 479 -16.37 22.54 -1.51
CA ALA A 479 -16.84 21.93 -2.75
C ALA A 479 -18.35 22.14 -2.96
N SER A 480 -19.14 22.18 -1.88
CA SER A 480 -20.59 22.46 -1.95
C SER A 480 -20.93 23.82 -2.55
N LEU A 481 -20.03 24.82 -2.44
CA LEU A 481 -20.21 26.14 -3.04
C LEU A 481 -20.34 26.09 -4.56
N PHE A 482 -19.70 25.11 -5.21
CA PHE A 482 -19.74 24.95 -6.67
C PHE A 482 -21.05 24.31 -7.15
N ILE A 483 -21.79 23.66 -6.24
CA ILE A 483 -23.12 23.10 -6.46
C ILE A 483 -24.19 24.19 -6.24
N PHE A 484 -24.16 24.84 -5.08
CA PHE A 484 -25.21 25.81 -4.70
C PHE A 484 -24.99 27.22 -5.24
N ARG A 485 -23.76 27.57 -5.59
CA ARG A 485 -23.34 28.86 -6.19
C ARG A 485 -24.01 30.09 -5.56
N PRO A 486 -23.90 30.27 -4.24
CA PRO A 486 -24.55 31.37 -3.51
C PRO A 486 -24.24 32.75 -4.10
N LEU A 487 -23.04 32.96 -4.66
CA LEU A 487 -22.64 34.23 -5.28
C LEU A 487 -23.32 34.53 -6.62
N ASP A 488 -23.85 33.53 -7.32
CA ASP A 488 -24.63 33.77 -8.55
C ASP A 488 -26.03 34.34 -8.20
N THR A 489 -26.48 34.19 -6.95
CA THR A 489 -27.79 34.67 -6.46
C THR A 489 -27.74 36.00 -5.70
N SER A 490 -26.54 36.54 -5.43
CA SER A 490 -26.37 37.82 -4.74
C SER A 490 -26.34 38.99 -5.72
N LEU A 491 -26.94 40.13 -5.33
CA LEU A 491 -26.92 41.34 -6.16
C LEU A 491 -25.46 41.84 -6.30
N PRO A 492 -25.04 42.34 -7.48
CA PRO A 492 -23.66 42.76 -7.77
C PRO A 492 -23.04 43.75 -6.77
N GLN A 493 -23.86 44.50 -6.03
CA GLN A 493 -23.44 45.55 -5.11
C GLN A 493 -23.15 45.07 -3.66
N ALA A 494 -23.46 43.82 -3.30
CA ALA A 494 -23.32 43.32 -1.92
C ALA A 494 -22.05 42.47 -1.71
N ARG A 495 -20.87 42.99 -2.10
CA ARG A 495 -19.58 42.32 -1.86
C ARG A 495 -18.72 43.05 -0.83
N PRO A 496 -19.07 43.06 0.47
CA PRO A 496 -18.10 43.48 1.48
C PRO A 496 -17.03 42.38 1.60
N ARG A 497 -15.75 42.73 1.34
CA ARG A 497 -14.64 41.91 1.81
C ARG A 497 -14.68 41.95 3.34
N SER A 498 -14.88 40.81 3.98
CA SER A 498 -14.85 40.73 5.45
C SER A 498 -13.39 40.70 5.90
N THR A 499 -12.85 41.87 6.19
CA THR A 499 -11.51 42.03 6.76
C THR A 499 -11.33 41.24 8.06
N ILE A 500 -12.41 41.01 8.80
CA ILE A 500 -12.43 40.18 10.01
C ILE A 500 -12.17 38.71 9.66
N LEU A 501 -12.84 38.14 8.65
CA LEU A 501 -12.61 36.74 8.25
C LEU A 501 -11.21 36.55 7.67
N ASP A 502 -10.72 37.53 6.90
CA ASP A 502 -9.35 37.54 6.39
C ASP A 502 -8.33 37.56 7.55
N ALA A 503 -8.52 38.45 8.52
CA ALA A 503 -7.66 38.54 9.71
C ALA A 503 -7.70 37.25 10.54
N LEU A 504 -8.88 36.66 10.78
CA LEU A 504 -8.99 35.41 11.53
C LEU A 504 -8.28 34.25 10.83
N ALA A 505 -8.38 34.13 9.51
CA ALA A 505 -7.69 33.09 8.76
C ALA A 505 -6.16 33.28 8.81
N ILE A 506 -5.67 34.51 8.65
CA ILE A 506 -4.24 34.84 8.72
C ILE A 506 -3.69 34.61 10.13
N ILE A 507 -4.41 35.06 11.18
CA ILE A 507 -4.01 34.87 12.58
C ILE A 507 -3.99 33.38 12.93
N SER A 508 -5.01 32.62 12.50
CA SER A 508 -5.05 31.17 12.75
C SER A 508 -3.89 30.45 12.08
N LEU A 509 -3.64 30.72 10.79
CA LEU A 509 -2.55 30.11 10.05
C LEU A 509 -1.19 30.50 10.62
N GLY A 510 -0.98 31.80 10.89
CA GLY A 510 0.23 32.33 11.50
C GLY A 510 0.47 31.76 12.90
N GLY A 511 -0.59 31.57 13.69
CA GLY A 511 -0.53 30.95 15.02
C GLY A 511 -0.09 29.49 14.95
N PHE A 512 -0.69 28.67 14.08
CA PHE A 512 -0.27 27.28 13.88
C PHE A 512 1.16 27.18 13.35
N TRP A 513 1.53 28.00 12.36
CA TRP A 513 2.88 28.00 11.81
C TRP A 513 3.93 28.46 12.83
N THR A 514 3.61 29.44 13.66
CA THR A 514 4.48 29.88 14.76
C THR A 514 4.64 28.75 15.78
N LEU A 515 3.55 28.09 16.17
CA LEU A 515 3.59 26.93 17.08
C LEU A 515 4.47 25.81 16.52
N PHE A 516 4.28 25.42 15.26
CA PHE A 516 5.06 24.38 14.61
C PHE A 516 6.52 24.77 14.40
N ALA A 517 6.82 26.05 14.19
CA ALA A 517 8.18 26.56 14.10
C ALA A 517 8.90 26.49 15.45
N ILE A 518 8.21 26.89 16.54
CA ILE A 518 8.72 26.75 17.90
C ILE A 518 8.96 25.28 18.24
N GLN A 519 8.05 24.39 17.86
CA GLN A 519 8.13 22.95 18.13
C GLN A 519 9.08 22.20 17.19
N ARG A 520 9.62 22.85 16.15
CA ARG A 520 10.40 22.23 15.07
C ARG A 520 9.67 21.04 14.44
N SER A 521 8.35 21.17 14.26
CA SER A 521 7.51 20.12 13.70
C SER A 521 7.85 19.86 12.22
N PRO A 522 7.55 18.66 11.68
CA PRO A 522 7.74 18.36 10.27
C PRO A 522 7.02 19.36 9.36
N TRP A 523 7.58 19.61 8.16
CA TRP A 523 7.01 20.55 7.19
C TRP A 523 5.57 20.18 6.77
N THR A 524 5.19 18.90 6.87
CA THR A 524 3.84 18.41 6.56
C THR A 524 2.76 19.06 7.44
N TYR A 525 3.07 19.40 8.69
CA TYR A 525 2.11 20.01 9.62
C TYR A 525 1.70 21.42 9.20
N TYR A 526 2.63 22.16 8.59
CA TYR A 526 2.36 23.48 8.02
C TYR A 526 1.37 23.38 6.86
N LEU A 527 1.47 22.31 6.06
CA LEU A 527 0.47 22.03 5.02
C LEU A 527 -0.86 21.58 5.62
N TYR A 528 -0.84 20.69 6.62
CA TYR A 528 -2.07 20.20 7.28
C TYR A 528 -2.87 21.32 7.98
N SER A 529 -2.24 22.42 8.38
CA SER A 529 -2.95 23.59 8.90
C SER A 529 -3.40 24.57 7.80
N ALA A 530 -2.68 24.66 6.67
CA ALA A 530 -3.00 25.58 5.59
C ALA A 530 -4.33 25.27 4.87
N PHE A 531 -4.58 24.00 4.55
CA PHE A 531 -5.81 23.58 3.86
C PHE A 531 -7.10 23.89 4.62
N PRO A 532 -7.26 23.51 5.91
CA PRO A 532 -8.46 23.84 6.66
C PRO A 532 -8.66 25.35 6.77
N CYS A 533 -7.60 26.13 7.05
CA CYS A 533 -7.69 27.59 7.06
C CYS A 533 -8.21 28.13 5.72
N TYR A 534 -7.68 27.65 4.59
CA TYR A 534 -8.13 28.05 3.27
C TYR A 534 -9.59 27.66 2.99
N PHE A 535 -9.98 26.40 3.21
CA PHE A 535 -11.34 25.93 2.87
C PHE A 535 -12.42 26.61 3.71
N TRP A 536 -12.22 26.72 5.02
CA TRP A 536 -13.18 27.37 5.90
C TRP A 536 -13.26 28.87 5.66
N HIS A 537 -12.13 29.53 5.34
CA HIS A 537 -12.13 30.92 4.90
C HIS A 537 -12.93 31.11 3.60
N GLN A 538 -12.67 30.29 2.59
CA GLN A 538 -13.38 30.37 1.31
C GLN A 538 -14.89 30.10 1.47
N PHE A 539 -15.27 29.18 2.36
CA PHE A 539 -16.67 28.91 2.67
C PHE A 539 -17.34 30.07 3.41
N ALA A 540 -16.75 30.54 4.51
CA ALA A 540 -17.30 31.60 5.34
C ALA A 540 -17.47 32.91 4.56
N THR A 541 -16.47 33.31 3.76
CA THR A 541 -16.51 34.54 2.97
C THR A 541 -17.60 34.54 1.90
N GLN A 542 -17.92 33.39 1.32
CA GLN A 542 -18.93 33.27 0.27
C GLN A 542 -20.35 33.08 0.80
N ILE A 543 -20.48 32.45 1.98
CA ILE A 543 -21.78 32.22 2.60
C ILE A 543 -22.23 33.41 3.45
N SER A 544 -21.33 34.13 4.12
CA SER A 544 -21.64 35.27 4.99
C SER A 544 -22.64 36.29 4.38
N PRO A 545 -22.54 36.70 3.10
CA PRO A 545 -23.50 37.63 2.48
C PRO A 545 -24.90 37.05 2.27
N VAL A 546 -25.03 35.72 2.34
CA VAL A 546 -26.26 34.95 2.04
C VAL A 546 -26.90 34.37 3.32
N VAL A 547 -26.14 34.24 4.42
CA VAL A 547 -26.63 33.77 5.74
C VAL A 547 -27.91 34.46 6.21
N PRO A 548 -28.07 35.80 6.13
CA PRO A 548 -29.29 36.46 6.61
C PRO A 548 -30.56 36.02 5.87
N ARG A 549 -30.44 35.56 4.62
CA ARG A 549 -31.54 35.03 3.81
C ARG A 549 -31.81 33.54 4.07
N TRP A 550 -30.85 32.84 4.66
CA TRP A 550 -30.86 31.39 4.90
C TRP A 550 -31.26 30.99 6.33
N ARG A 551 -31.89 31.90 7.10
CA ARG A 551 -32.54 31.57 8.39
C ARG A 551 -33.82 30.73 8.22
N GLN A 552 -33.76 29.65 7.45
CA GLN A 552 -34.79 28.61 7.45
C GLN A 552 -34.35 27.50 8.41
N ARG A 553 -35.23 27.08 9.33
CA ARG A 553 -35.00 25.89 10.16
C ARG A 553 -34.84 24.68 9.23
N LEU A 554 -33.82 23.86 9.47
CA LEU A 554 -33.70 22.56 8.81
C LEU A 554 -35.01 21.80 9.03
N VAL A 555 -35.70 21.48 7.94
CA VAL A 555 -36.97 20.74 8.02
C VAL A 555 -36.62 19.29 8.39
N PRO A 556 -37.38 18.59 9.25
CA PRO A 556 -37.11 17.20 9.63
C PRO A 556 -36.84 16.27 8.43
N LYS A 557 -37.47 16.55 7.29
CA LYS A 557 -37.24 15.85 6.01
C LYS A 557 -35.79 15.98 5.49
N GLN A 558 -35.14 17.13 5.63
CA GLN A 558 -33.74 17.33 5.24
C GLN A 558 -32.78 16.56 6.15
N LEU A 559 -33.06 16.55 7.46
CA LEU A 559 -32.30 15.74 8.42
C LEU A 559 -32.42 14.25 8.09
N LEU A 560 -33.62 13.77 7.74
CA LEU A 560 -33.83 12.40 7.28
C LEU A 560 -33.01 12.07 6.02
N TYR A 561 -32.96 12.97 5.02
CA TYR A 561 -32.14 12.75 3.83
C TYR A 561 -30.65 12.72 4.15
N ILE A 562 -30.16 13.62 5.00
CA ILE A 562 -28.76 13.62 5.43
C ILE A 562 -28.44 12.32 6.18
N ALA A 563 -29.31 11.89 7.09
CA ALA A 563 -29.17 10.64 7.82
C ALA A 563 -29.13 9.43 6.87
N LEU A 564 -29.98 9.41 5.84
CA LEU A 564 -29.98 8.35 4.83
C LEU A 564 -28.69 8.34 4.01
N VAL A 565 -28.17 9.51 3.60
CA VAL A 565 -26.89 9.61 2.88
C VAL A 565 -25.75 9.09 3.75
N VAL A 566 -25.69 9.51 5.01
CA VAL A 566 -24.69 9.01 5.97
C VAL A 566 -24.83 7.50 6.13
N ALA A 567 -26.05 6.98 6.33
CA ALA A 567 -26.30 5.55 6.45
C ALA A 567 -25.79 4.77 5.22
N VAL A 568 -26.09 5.22 4.01
CA VAL A 568 -25.61 4.58 2.76
C VAL A 568 -24.08 4.60 2.68
N LEU A 569 -23.44 5.74 3.00
CA LEU A 569 -21.97 5.83 2.98
C LEU A 569 -21.34 4.92 4.05
N GLN A 570 -21.91 4.85 5.26
CA GLN A 570 -21.42 3.95 6.29
C GLN A 570 -21.68 2.48 5.94
N SER A 571 -22.79 2.14 5.29
CA SER A 571 -23.02 0.79 4.75
C SER A 571 -21.97 0.42 3.70
N MET A 572 -21.52 1.36 2.85
CA MET A 572 -20.41 1.12 1.92
C MET A 572 -19.08 0.86 2.65
N VAL A 573 -18.80 1.56 3.76
CA VAL A 573 -17.62 1.28 4.60
C VAL A 573 -17.74 -0.11 5.23
N LEU A 574 -18.90 -0.47 5.79
CA LEU A 574 -19.15 -1.81 6.34
C LEU A 574 -19.07 -2.91 5.28
N ALA A 575 -19.30 -2.59 4.00
CA ALA A 575 -19.22 -3.55 2.92
C ALA A 575 -17.77 -3.97 2.57
N TYR A 576 -16.76 -3.26 3.09
CA TYR A 576 -15.36 -3.72 3.08
C TYR A 576 -15.14 -4.89 4.03
N THR A 577 -15.86 -4.93 5.16
CA THR A 577 -15.81 -6.07 6.09
C THR A 577 -16.82 -7.17 5.74
N HIS A 578 -17.97 -6.81 5.14
CA HIS A 578 -19.04 -7.74 4.77
C HIS A 578 -19.45 -7.56 3.31
N ARG A 579 -18.83 -8.33 2.40
CA ARG A 579 -19.03 -8.20 0.93
C ARG A 579 -20.48 -8.45 0.49
N SER A 580 -21.27 -9.21 1.26
CA SER A 580 -22.70 -9.45 1.01
C SER A 580 -23.54 -8.17 0.99
N ILE A 581 -23.09 -7.09 1.65
CA ILE A 581 -23.75 -5.78 1.62
C ILE A 581 -23.77 -5.20 0.19
N TRP A 582 -22.75 -5.48 -0.64
CA TRP A 582 -22.78 -5.07 -2.05
C TRP A 582 -23.92 -5.75 -2.80
N SER A 583 -24.16 -7.04 -2.56
CA SER A 583 -25.26 -7.79 -3.17
C SER A 583 -26.62 -7.28 -2.71
N VAL A 584 -26.78 -6.98 -1.42
CA VAL A 584 -27.97 -6.30 -0.89
C VAL A 584 -28.16 -4.94 -1.58
N GLY A 585 -27.09 -4.17 -1.76
CA GLY A 585 -27.11 -2.92 -2.50
C GLY A 585 -27.64 -3.07 -3.93
N PHE A 586 -27.20 -4.09 -4.67
CA PHE A 586 -27.72 -4.39 -6.01
C PHE A 586 -29.19 -4.79 -6.02
N ILE A 587 -29.67 -5.50 -4.99
CA ILE A 587 -31.10 -5.82 -4.84
C ILE A 587 -31.91 -4.54 -4.60
N LEU A 588 -31.44 -3.67 -3.72
CA LEU A 588 -32.10 -2.38 -3.43
C LEU A 588 -32.13 -1.48 -4.68
N ILE A 589 -31.02 -1.39 -5.41
CA ILE A 589 -30.87 -0.59 -6.64
C ILE A 589 -31.66 -1.20 -7.81
N GLY A 590 -31.62 -2.52 -7.95
CA GLY A 590 -32.19 -3.26 -9.07
C GLY A 590 -33.71 -3.50 -8.98
N LEU A 591 -34.24 -3.74 -7.78
CA LEU A 591 -35.64 -4.12 -7.57
C LEU A 591 -36.43 -3.05 -6.79
N VAL A 592 -35.94 -2.66 -5.62
CA VAL A 592 -36.70 -1.77 -4.71
C VAL A 592 -36.83 -0.36 -5.29
N TRP A 593 -35.75 0.21 -5.83
CA TRP A 593 -35.78 1.55 -6.41
C TRP A 593 -36.77 1.67 -7.59
N PRO A 594 -36.75 0.78 -8.61
CA PRO A 594 -37.77 0.81 -9.66
C PRO A 594 -39.20 0.61 -9.16
N MET A 595 -39.41 -0.34 -8.22
CA MET A 595 -40.75 -0.62 -7.67
C MET A 595 -41.36 0.58 -6.96
N LEU A 596 -40.56 1.34 -6.21
CA LEU A 596 -41.03 2.49 -5.46
C LEU A 596 -41.14 3.77 -6.32
N PHE A 597 -40.22 3.99 -7.26
CA PHE A 597 -40.06 5.30 -7.90
C PHE A 597 -40.39 5.35 -9.40
N TRP A 598 -40.46 4.23 -10.12
CA TRP A 598 -40.81 4.25 -11.55
C TRP A 598 -42.33 4.19 -11.71
N LYS A 599 -42.99 5.24 -12.19
CA LYS A 599 -44.47 5.26 -12.29
C LYS A 599 -45.02 4.56 -13.54
N GLN A 600 -44.37 4.71 -14.69
CA GLN A 600 -44.88 4.21 -15.99
C GLN A 600 -44.11 3.02 -16.56
N GLN A 601 -42.95 2.69 -15.98
CA GLN A 601 -42.05 1.68 -16.55
C GLN A 601 -41.91 0.40 -15.73
N LYS A 602 -42.63 0.20 -14.61
CA LYS A 602 -42.39 -0.92 -13.67
C LYS A 602 -42.29 -2.31 -14.33
N TRP A 603 -43.01 -2.55 -15.42
CA TRP A 603 -43.06 -3.84 -16.15
C TRP A 603 -42.58 -3.75 -17.60
N SER A 604 -41.66 -2.83 -17.90
CA SER A 604 -41.09 -2.68 -19.24
C SER A 604 -39.92 -3.65 -19.50
N LYS A 605 -39.58 -3.86 -20.78
CA LYS A 605 -38.34 -4.57 -21.17
C LYS A 605 -37.11 -3.97 -20.46
N LEU A 606 -37.07 -2.64 -20.29
CA LEU A 606 -35.98 -1.96 -19.61
C LEU A 606 -35.89 -2.37 -18.13
N SER A 607 -37.01 -2.39 -17.40
CA SER A 607 -37.06 -2.82 -15.99
C SER A 607 -36.59 -4.25 -15.81
N PHE A 608 -37.03 -5.15 -16.69
CA PHE A 608 -36.57 -6.54 -16.65
C PHE A 608 -35.07 -6.64 -16.92
N THR A 609 -34.57 -5.96 -17.95
CA THR A 609 -33.13 -5.97 -18.26
C THR A 609 -32.28 -5.32 -17.17
N TRP A 610 -32.77 -4.25 -16.53
CA TRP A 610 -32.12 -3.58 -15.41
C TRP A 610 -32.03 -4.51 -14.20
N ALA A 611 -33.17 -5.07 -13.77
CA ALA A 611 -33.24 -6.01 -12.67
C ALA A 611 -32.35 -7.24 -12.91
N ALA A 612 -32.44 -7.86 -14.10
CA ALA A 612 -31.61 -9.00 -14.47
C ALA A 612 -30.11 -8.66 -14.44
N SER A 613 -29.71 -7.49 -14.96
CA SER A 613 -28.30 -7.07 -14.93
C SER A 613 -27.80 -6.81 -13.50
N CYS A 614 -28.61 -6.19 -12.63
CA CYS A 614 -28.26 -5.96 -11.23
C CYS A 614 -28.16 -7.27 -10.46
N LEU A 615 -29.10 -8.21 -10.65
CA LEU A 615 -29.08 -9.52 -10.02
C LEU A 615 -27.89 -10.36 -10.49
N ALA A 616 -27.55 -10.33 -11.79
CA ALA A 616 -26.36 -10.99 -12.31
C ALA A 616 -25.08 -10.43 -11.66
N THR A 617 -24.97 -9.10 -11.53
CA THR A 617 -23.82 -8.47 -10.88
C THR A 617 -23.81 -8.70 -9.36
N ALA A 618 -24.97 -8.88 -8.72
CA ALA A 618 -25.10 -9.18 -7.29
C ALA A 618 -24.54 -10.55 -6.88
N ILE A 619 -24.30 -11.46 -7.83
CA ILE A 619 -23.71 -12.78 -7.55
C ILE A 619 -22.24 -12.62 -7.16
N PHE A 620 -21.48 -11.76 -7.84
CA PHE A 620 -20.02 -11.70 -7.71
C PHE A 620 -19.51 -11.34 -6.30
N PRO A 621 -20.14 -10.41 -5.54
CA PRO A 621 -19.73 -10.16 -4.16
C PRO A 621 -19.98 -11.33 -3.20
N LEU A 622 -20.88 -12.27 -3.54
CA LEU A 622 -21.15 -13.49 -2.76
C LEU A 622 -20.20 -14.64 -3.14
N LEU A 623 -19.49 -14.54 -4.26
CA LEU A 623 -18.53 -15.55 -4.66
C LEU A 623 -17.31 -15.47 -3.75
N SER A 624 -16.75 -16.66 -3.48
CA SER A 624 -15.52 -16.81 -2.70
C SER A 624 -14.43 -15.86 -3.21
N VAL A 625 -13.78 -15.23 -2.25
CA VAL A 625 -12.56 -14.44 -2.45
C VAL A 625 -11.41 -15.35 -2.92
N ASN A 626 -11.43 -16.60 -2.43
CA ASN A 626 -10.46 -17.65 -2.64
C ASN A 626 -10.77 -18.39 -3.95
N LYS A 627 -10.16 -17.93 -5.04
CA LYS A 627 -10.38 -18.45 -6.38
C LYS A 627 -9.33 -19.51 -6.71
N THR A 628 -9.83 -20.66 -7.16
CA THR A 628 -9.02 -21.63 -7.87
C THR A 628 -8.94 -21.25 -9.34
N GLU A 629 -7.81 -21.56 -9.97
CA GLU A 629 -7.67 -21.34 -11.40
C GLU A 629 -8.68 -22.20 -12.16
N SER A 630 -9.52 -21.56 -12.97
CA SER A 630 -10.53 -22.24 -13.77
C SER A 630 -10.44 -21.77 -15.22
N SER A 631 -9.83 -22.61 -16.06
CA SER A 631 -9.76 -22.37 -17.51
C SER A 631 -11.16 -22.22 -18.12
N LEU A 632 -12.14 -23.03 -17.69
CA LEU A 632 -13.52 -22.94 -18.13
C LEU A 632 -14.18 -21.60 -17.78
N ALA A 633 -13.99 -21.09 -16.56
CA ALA A 633 -14.52 -19.79 -16.14
C ALA A 633 -13.88 -18.63 -16.93
N ILE A 634 -12.57 -18.69 -17.18
CA ILE A 634 -11.86 -17.68 -17.98
C ILE A 634 -12.38 -17.68 -19.42
N LEU A 635 -12.47 -18.86 -20.05
CA LEU A 635 -12.90 -19.01 -21.44
C LEU A 635 -14.39 -18.66 -21.62
N SER A 636 -15.25 -19.04 -20.68
CA SER A 636 -16.66 -18.63 -20.68
C SER A 636 -16.81 -17.11 -20.55
N GLY A 637 -16.00 -16.45 -19.72
CA GLY A 637 -15.92 -14.98 -19.66
C GLY A 637 -15.57 -14.37 -21.02
N GLY A 638 -14.54 -14.91 -21.69
CA GLY A 638 -14.17 -14.54 -23.06
C GLY A 638 -15.32 -14.69 -24.05
N ALA A 639 -15.98 -15.84 -24.06
CA ALA A 639 -17.12 -16.13 -24.94
C ALA A 639 -18.30 -15.17 -24.70
N VAL A 640 -18.65 -14.91 -23.43
CA VAL A 640 -19.73 -13.96 -23.07
C VAL A 640 -19.39 -12.54 -23.52
N MET A 641 -18.15 -12.08 -23.37
CA MET A 641 -17.72 -10.77 -23.88
C MET A 641 -17.91 -10.64 -25.40
N ILE A 642 -17.57 -11.70 -26.16
CA ILE A 642 -17.75 -11.73 -27.62
C ILE A 642 -19.23 -11.70 -27.99
N LEU A 643 -20.05 -12.54 -27.35
CA LEU A 643 -21.49 -12.63 -27.62
C LEU A 643 -22.23 -11.32 -27.30
N LEU A 644 -21.94 -10.72 -26.14
CA LEU A 644 -22.52 -9.43 -25.75
C LEU A 644 -22.04 -8.30 -26.67
N GLY A 645 -20.77 -8.30 -27.07
CA GLY A 645 -20.24 -7.33 -28.04
C GLY A 645 -20.96 -7.41 -29.38
N ALA A 646 -21.20 -8.62 -29.90
CA ALA A 646 -21.93 -8.84 -31.14
C ALA A 646 -23.41 -8.44 -31.03
N ALA A 647 -24.07 -8.80 -29.92
CA ALA A 647 -25.47 -8.43 -29.65
C ALA A 647 -25.64 -6.90 -29.51
N PHE A 648 -24.69 -6.24 -28.83
CA PHE A 648 -24.68 -4.79 -28.66
C PHE A 648 -24.43 -4.06 -29.99
N PHE A 649 -23.49 -4.55 -30.80
CA PHE A 649 -23.25 -4.03 -32.15
C PHE A 649 -24.54 -4.10 -32.99
N ARG A 650 -25.21 -5.26 -33.01
CA ARG A 650 -26.44 -5.47 -33.81
C ARG A 650 -27.62 -4.63 -33.33
N SER A 651 -27.75 -4.40 -32.04
CA SER A 651 -28.94 -3.75 -31.44
C SER A 651 -28.80 -2.25 -31.23
N ARG A 652 -27.59 -1.71 -31.02
CA ARG A 652 -27.37 -0.33 -30.55
C ARG A 652 -26.49 0.52 -31.48
N ILE A 653 -25.90 -0.08 -32.52
CA ILE A 653 -25.07 0.63 -33.51
C ILE A 653 -25.74 0.53 -34.88
N THR A 654 -26.07 1.69 -35.45
CA THR A 654 -26.66 1.81 -36.79
C THR A 654 -25.57 2.19 -37.79
N GLY A 655 -25.24 1.29 -38.71
CA GLY A 655 -24.24 1.48 -39.77
C GLY A 655 -23.09 0.46 -39.73
N THR A 656 -22.37 0.30 -40.84
CA THR A 656 -21.22 -0.61 -40.98
C THR A 656 -19.87 0.08 -40.69
N GLU A 657 -19.89 1.36 -40.36
CA GLU A 657 -18.68 2.13 -40.06
C GLU A 657 -17.93 1.50 -38.88
N HIS A 658 -16.63 1.27 -39.07
CA HIS A 658 -15.74 0.65 -38.09
C HIS A 658 -16.00 -0.83 -37.77
N ARG A 659 -16.76 -1.57 -38.60
CA ARG A 659 -16.94 -3.03 -38.46
C ARG A 659 -15.60 -3.78 -38.35
N TYR A 660 -14.61 -3.40 -39.15
CA TYR A 660 -13.26 -4.00 -39.10
C TYR A 660 -12.56 -3.79 -37.74
N LEU A 661 -12.77 -2.63 -37.10
CA LEU A 661 -12.23 -2.36 -35.76
C LEU A 661 -12.82 -3.35 -34.75
N TYR A 662 -14.15 -3.47 -34.69
CA TYR A 662 -14.80 -4.37 -33.75
C TYR A 662 -14.46 -5.84 -34.01
N VAL A 663 -14.41 -6.26 -35.28
CA VAL A 663 -13.97 -7.62 -35.67
C VAL A 663 -12.53 -7.87 -35.22
N SER A 664 -11.63 -6.90 -35.38
CA SER A 664 -10.24 -7.03 -34.92
C SER A 664 -10.13 -7.14 -33.40
N GLN A 665 -10.91 -6.36 -32.63
CA GLN A 665 -10.93 -6.44 -31.17
C GLN A 665 -11.52 -7.78 -30.68
N THR A 666 -12.57 -8.27 -31.33
CA THR A 666 -13.11 -9.62 -31.09
C THR A 666 -12.08 -10.71 -31.39
N ALA A 667 -11.32 -10.59 -32.49
CA ALA A 667 -10.26 -11.53 -32.82
C ALA A 667 -9.14 -11.52 -31.76
N LEU A 668 -8.78 -10.37 -31.22
CA LEU A 668 -7.80 -10.27 -30.11
C LEU A 668 -8.29 -10.98 -28.84
N ILE A 669 -9.59 -10.94 -28.52
CA ILE A 669 -10.15 -11.70 -27.40
C ILE A 669 -10.03 -13.21 -27.66
N LEU A 670 -10.35 -13.67 -28.88
CA LEU A 670 -10.20 -15.08 -29.25
C LEU A 670 -8.73 -15.55 -29.18
N LEU A 671 -7.80 -14.75 -29.67
CA LEU A 671 -6.37 -15.05 -29.57
C LEU A 671 -5.90 -15.09 -28.12
N ALA A 672 -6.36 -14.15 -27.27
CA ALA A 672 -6.08 -14.17 -25.84
C ALA A 672 -6.58 -15.46 -25.19
N MET A 673 -7.78 -15.92 -25.54
CA MET A 673 -8.34 -17.18 -25.03
C MET A 673 -7.47 -18.39 -25.38
N ILE A 674 -6.98 -18.47 -26.62
CA ILE A 674 -6.10 -19.56 -27.08
C ILE A 674 -4.77 -19.53 -26.33
N VAL A 675 -4.12 -18.36 -26.25
CA VAL A 675 -2.84 -18.20 -25.56
C VAL A 675 -2.97 -18.50 -24.06
N THR A 676 -4.03 -18.01 -23.41
CA THR A 676 -4.28 -18.32 -22.00
C THR A 676 -4.52 -19.80 -21.79
N SER A 677 -5.35 -20.46 -22.60
CA SER A 677 -5.61 -21.90 -22.46
C SER A 677 -4.33 -22.74 -22.63
N SER A 678 -3.49 -22.38 -23.60
CA SER A 678 -2.19 -23.02 -23.80
C SER A 678 -1.25 -22.79 -22.61
N SER A 679 -1.17 -21.56 -22.11
CA SER A 679 -0.29 -21.19 -20.99
C SER A 679 -0.71 -21.88 -19.68
N VAL A 680 -2.00 -21.86 -19.36
CA VAL A 680 -2.56 -22.55 -18.19
C VAL A 680 -2.22 -24.04 -18.24
N ARG A 681 -2.39 -24.70 -19.39
CA ARG A 681 -2.06 -26.10 -19.53
C ARG A 681 -0.56 -26.40 -19.30
N HIS A 682 0.34 -25.61 -19.87
CA HIS A 682 1.79 -25.84 -19.68
C HIS A 682 2.25 -25.60 -18.25
N LEU A 683 1.70 -24.57 -17.59
CA LEU A 683 2.00 -24.26 -16.19
C LEU A 683 1.46 -25.36 -15.27
N GLN A 684 0.23 -25.84 -15.50
CA GLN A 684 -0.35 -26.96 -14.76
C GLN A 684 0.40 -28.28 -15.00
N GLU A 685 0.91 -28.51 -16.21
CA GLU A 685 1.78 -29.65 -16.56
C GLU A 685 3.24 -29.46 -16.10
N LYS A 686 3.57 -28.35 -15.41
CA LYS A 686 4.92 -28.01 -14.90
C LYS A 686 6.01 -27.97 -15.97
N ARG A 687 5.67 -27.59 -17.20
CA ARG A 687 6.62 -27.44 -18.32
C ARG A 687 7.20 -26.04 -18.44
N GLY A 688 6.92 -25.16 -17.48
CA GLY A 688 7.21 -23.73 -17.55
C GLY A 688 6.34 -23.00 -18.58
N LEU A 689 6.58 -21.69 -18.76
CA LEU A 689 5.86 -20.87 -19.74
C LEU A 689 6.55 -20.94 -21.11
N PRO A 690 5.87 -21.39 -22.18
CA PRO A 690 6.45 -21.36 -23.53
C PRO A 690 6.72 -19.91 -23.99
N LEU A 691 7.92 -19.67 -24.53
CA LEU A 691 8.32 -18.34 -25.02
C LEU A 691 7.32 -17.76 -26.06
N VAL A 692 6.77 -18.61 -26.92
CA VAL A 692 5.77 -18.21 -27.92
C VAL A 692 4.51 -17.65 -27.25
N ASN A 693 4.03 -18.31 -26.20
CA ASN A 693 2.87 -17.85 -25.44
C ASN A 693 3.17 -16.55 -24.71
N GLN A 694 4.36 -16.44 -24.11
CA GLN A 694 4.80 -15.24 -23.42
C GLN A 694 4.81 -14.01 -24.36
N VAL A 695 5.45 -14.13 -25.52
CA VAL A 695 5.53 -13.07 -26.52
C VAL A 695 4.14 -12.73 -27.07
N ALA A 696 3.34 -13.74 -27.42
CA ALA A 696 1.98 -13.53 -27.92
C ALA A 696 1.09 -12.83 -26.87
N GLY A 697 1.17 -13.24 -25.61
CA GLY A 697 0.43 -12.63 -24.50
C GLY A 697 0.74 -11.13 -24.35
N TRP A 698 2.02 -10.76 -24.36
CA TRP A 698 2.44 -9.36 -24.31
C TRP A 698 1.97 -8.55 -25.52
N LEU A 699 2.13 -9.07 -26.73
CA LEU A 699 1.68 -8.40 -27.95
C LEU A 699 0.17 -8.16 -27.95
N ILE A 700 -0.63 -9.17 -27.60
CA ILE A 700 -2.09 -9.06 -27.53
C ILE A 700 -2.49 -8.01 -26.49
N LEU A 701 -1.92 -8.05 -25.29
CA LEU A 701 -2.23 -7.11 -24.22
C LEU A 701 -1.94 -5.67 -24.63
N VAL A 702 -0.75 -5.40 -25.18
CA VAL A 702 -0.32 -4.05 -25.58
C VAL A 702 -1.16 -3.54 -26.76
N ILE A 703 -1.34 -4.35 -27.80
CA ILE A 703 -2.12 -3.96 -28.98
C ILE A 703 -3.56 -3.66 -28.58
N ALA A 704 -4.22 -4.57 -27.85
CA ALA A 704 -5.62 -4.40 -27.45
C ALA A 704 -5.83 -3.15 -26.59
N SER A 705 -4.92 -2.89 -25.64
CA SER A 705 -5.01 -1.75 -24.71
C SER A 705 -4.76 -0.40 -25.38
N LEU A 706 -3.95 -0.35 -26.44
CA LEU A 706 -3.66 0.88 -27.20
C LEU A 706 -4.73 1.22 -28.23
N VAL A 707 -5.46 0.23 -28.75
CA VAL A 707 -6.48 0.42 -29.80
C VAL A 707 -7.51 1.50 -29.44
N PRO A 708 -8.11 1.54 -28.22
CA PRO A 708 -9.09 2.58 -27.86
C PRO A 708 -8.55 4.02 -27.89
N PHE A 709 -7.24 4.22 -27.77
CA PHE A 709 -6.61 5.54 -27.72
C PHE A 709 -5.98 5.96 -29.05
N LEU A 710 -5.49 5.00 -29.83
CA LEU A 710 -4.82 5.25 -31.11
C LEU A 710 -5.76 5.18 -32.32
N SER A 711 -6.92 4.55 -32.16
CA SER A 711 -7.90 4.43 -33.24
C SER A 711 -8.32 5.81 -33.73
N ARG A 712 -8.11 6.07 -35.02
CA ARG A 712 -8.58 7.28 -35.72
C ARG A 712 -10.05 7.17 -36.12
N ALA A 713 -10.76 6.13 -35.66
CA ALA A 713 -12.17 5.92 -35.94
C ALA A 713 -12.98 7.13 -35.46
N LYS A 714 -13.62 7.84 -36.40
CA LYS A 714 -14.62 8.85 -36.05
C LYS A 714 -15.87 8.13 -35.58
N HIS A 715 -16.00 7.97 -34.27
CA HIS A 715 -17.23 7.50 -33.66
C HIS A 715 -18.34 8.55 -33.88
N ASN A 716 -19.54 8.09 -34.26
CA ASN A 716 -20.70 8.97 -34.47
C ASN A 716 -21.76 8.82 -33.35
N SER A 717 -21.64 7.79 -32.50
CA SER A 717 -22.54 7.55 -31.37
C SER A 717 -21.78 7.18 -30.10
N VAL A 718 -22.36 7.51 -28.94
CA VAL A 718 -21.78 7.15 -27.65
C VAL A 718 -21.72 5.63 -27.44
N ASN A 719 -22.73 4.90 -27.95
CA ASN A 719 -22.76 3.44 -27.95
C ASN A 719 -21.55 2.83 -28.68
N SER A 720 -21.15 3.43 -29.82
CA SER A 720 -19.98 2.96 -30.57
C SER A 720 -18.67 3.10 -29.81
N LYS A 721 -18.56 4.10 -28.92
CA LYS A 721 -17.39 4.28 -28.03
C LYS A 721 -17.41 3.31 -26.85
N LEU A 722 -18.58 3.12 -26.21
CA LEU A 722 -18.73 2.15 -25.13
C LEU A 722 -18.33 0.75 -25.59
N LEU A 723 -18.76 0.34 -26.79
CA LEU A 723 -18.38 -0.95 -27.38
C LEU A 723 -16.88 -1.05 -27.66
N MET A 724 -16.25 0.02 -28.16
CA MET A 724 -14.81 0.05 -28.44
C MET A 724 -13.98 -0.18 -27.17
N TYR A 725 -14.32 0.49 -26.06
CA TYR A 725 -13.63 0.30 -24.79
C TYR A 725 -13.89 -1.08 -24.20
N PHE A 726 -15.13 -1.57 -24.26
CA PHE A 726 -15.49 -2.90 -23.78
C PHE A 726 -14.71 -4.02 -24.49
N LEU A 727 -14.69 -4.01 -25.82
CA LEU A 727 -13.95 -5.01 -26.60
C LEU A 727 -12.43 -4.80 -26.54
N GLY A 728 -11.96 -3.56 -26.45
CA GLY A 728 -10.53 -3.24 -26.40
C GLY A 728 -9.84 -3.70 -25.13
N PHE A 729 -10.52 -3.63 -23.98
CA PHE A 729 -9.97 -4.14 -22.73
C PHE A 729 -10.38 -5.58 -22.40
N GLY A 730 -11.25 -6.20 -23.21
CA GLY A 730 -11.63 -7.61 -23.06
C GLY A 730 -10.43 -8.57 -22.95
N PRO A 731 -9.36 -8.45 -23.77
CA PRO A 731 -8.18 -9.32 -23.67
C PRO A 731 -7.47 -9.26 -22.31
N ALA A 732 -7.48 -8.10 -21.63
CA ALA A 732 -6.89 -7.98 -20.29
C ALA A 732 -7.64 -8.85 -19.27
N PHE A 733 -8.97 -8.94 -19.39
CA PHE A 733 -9.83 -9.80 -18.56
C PHE A 733 -9.81 -11.29 -18.97
N VAL A 734 -9.03 -11.67 -19.99
CA VAL A 734 -8.75 -13.07 -20.33
C VAL A 734 -7.34 -13.45 -19.89
N LEU A 735 -6.34 -12.62 -20.22
CA LEU A 735 -4.94 -12.89 -19.91
C LEU A 735 -4.66 -12.84 -18.39
N LEU A 736 -5.17 -11.80 -17.73
CA LEU A 736 -4.87 -11.49 -16.32
C LEU A 736 -5.94 -12.02 -15.33
N SER A 737 -6.79 -12.96 -15.76
CA SER A 737 -7.87 -13.53 -14.93
C SER A 737 -7.55 -14.93 -14.43
N ILE A 738 -8.00 -15.26 -13.23
CA ILE A 738 -7.84 -16.59 -12.64
C ILE A 738 -9.11 -17.43 -12.81
N SER A 739 -10.28 -16.80 -12.84
CA SER A 739 -11.57 -17.48 -12.89
C SER A 739 -12.65 -16.56 -13.49
N VAL A 740 -13.67 -16.17 -12.70
CA VAL A 740 -14.89 -15.48 -13.14
C VAL A 740 -14.76 -13.99 -13.45
N GLU A 741 -13.55 -13.39 -13.39
CA GLU A 741 -13.40 -11.94 -13.54
C GLU A 741 -13.89 -11.43 -14.90
N GLY A 742 -13.72 -12.21 -15.98
CA GLY A 742 -14.26 -11.87 -17.30
C GLY A 742 -15.78 -11.82 -17.34
N LEU A 743 -16.45 -12.70 -16.58
CA LEU A 743 -17.91 -12.69 -16.42
C LEU A 743 -18.37 -11.47 -15.62
N PHE A 744 -17.64 -11.10 -14.56
CA PHE A 744 -17.92 -9.88 -13.79
C PHE A 744 -17.83 -8.65 -14.69
N TYR A 745 -16.75 -8.51 -15.46
CA TYR A 745 -16.56 -7.38 -16.36
C TYR A 745 -17.72 -7.23 -17.35
N ALA A 746 -18.20 -8.34 -17.91
CA ALA A 746 -19.33 -8.38 -18.81
C ALA A 746 -20.66 -7.99 -18.13
N ALA A 747 -20.95 -8.53 -16.94
CA ALA A 747 -22.14 -8.20 -16.16
C ALA A 747 -22.14 -6.72 -15.73
N TYR A 748 -21.01 -6.26 -15.18
CA TYR A 748 -20.80 -4.88 -14.73
C TYR A 748 -20.98 -3.88 -15.87
N ALA A 749 -20.34 -4.09 -17.03
CA ALA A 749 -20.50 -3.23 -18.19
C ALA A 749 -21.96 -3.19 -18.68
N THR A 750 -22.67 -4.32 -18.64
CA THR A 750 -24.09 -4.39 -18.99
C THR A 750 -24.95 -3.59 -18.01
N THR A 751 -24.72 -3.74 -16.70
CA THR A 751 -25.43 -2.95 -15.66
C THR A 751 -25.21 -1.45 -15.87
N LEU A 752 -23.98 -1.01 -16.16
CA LEU A 752 -23.68 0.40 -16.40
C LEU A 752 -24.41 0.97 -17.63
N VAL A 753 -24.50 0.20 -18.71
CA VAL A 753 -25.28 0.60 -19.89
C VAL A 753 -26.78 0.69 -19.54
N CYS A 754 -27.32 -0.31 -18.83
CA CYS A 754 -28.72 -0.29 -18.39
C CYS A 754 -29.01 0.87 -17.44
N TRP A 755 -28.03 1.30 -16.63
CA TRP A 755 -28.15 2.46 -15.75
C TRP A 755 -28.37 3.76 -16.54
N ILE A 756 -27.66 3.97 -17.65
CA ILE A 756 -27.87 5.12 -18.53
C ILE A 756 -29.31 5.17 -19.04
N ASP A 757 -29.83 4.04 -19.51
CA ASP A 757 -31.18 3.95 -20.08
C ASP A 757 -32.25 4.14 -19.00
N ALA A 758 -32.06 3.55 -17.82
CA ALA A 758 -32.92 3.71 -16.64
C ALA A 758 -33.09 5.19 -16.24
N GLU A 759 -31.98 5.90 -16.08
CA GLU A 759 -32.00 7.32 -15.69
C GLU A 759 -32.58 8.21 -16.78
N ARG A 760 -32.28 7.93 -18.06
CA ARG A 760 -32.87 8.64 -19.21
C ARG A 760 -34.39 8.51 -19.20
N ALA A 761 -34.90 7.31 -18.97
CA ALA A 761 -36.33 7.05 -18.94
C ALA A 761 -37.01 7.82 -17.80
N GLN A 762 -36.41 7.78 -16.61
CA GLN A 762 -36.95 8.49 -15.45
C GLN A 762 -36.91 10.01 -15.66
N ARG A 763 -35.83 10.55 -16.24
CA ARG A 763 -35.71 11.98 -16.54
C ARG A 763 -36.67 12.43 -17.64
N ALA A 764 -36.92 11.61 -18.66
CA ALA A 764 -37.90 11.89 -19.69
C ALA A 764 -39.31 12.03 -19.09
N SER A 765 -39.69 11.13 -18.17
CA SER A 765 -40.97 11.21 -17.47
C SER A 765 -41.13 12.50 -16.64
N GLN A 766 -40.05 12.98 -16.01
CA GLN A 766 -40.02 14.26 -15.30
C GLN A 766 -40.09 15.45 -16.26
N LEU A 767 -39.35 15.43 -17.36
CA LEU A 767 -39.35 16.51 -18.36
C LEU A 767 -40.72 16.68 -19.04
N ASP A 768 -41.46 15.59 -19.28
CA ASP A 768 -42.82 15.68 -19.84
C ASP A 768 -43.84 16.21 -18.82
N SER A 769 -43.60 16.01 -17.51
CA SER A 769 -44.37 16.68 -16.45
C SER A 769 -44.03 18.19 -16.34
N ILE A 770 -42.77 18.57 -16.59
CA ILE A 770 -42.30 19.96 -16.54
C ILE A 770 -42.67 20.73 -17.80
N LYS A 771 -42.69 20.13 -19.00
CA LYS A 771 -43.16 20.80 -20.24
C LYS A 771 -44.59 21.33 -20.16
N LYS A 772 -45.43 20.77 -19.27
CA LYS A 772 -46.77 21.30 -18.96
C LYS A 772 -46.73 22.60 -18.13
N SER A 773 -45.61 22.93 -17.53
CA SER A 773 -45.31 24.13 -16.74
C SER A 773 -44.30 25.00 -17.51
N ARG A 774 -44.74 26.14 -18.07
CA ARG A 774 -44.01 26.97 -19.05
C ARG A 774 -42.72 27.68 -18.54
N ASN A 775 -41.91 27.09 -17.68
CA ASN A 775 -40.67 27.70 -17.19
C ASN A 775 -39.42 26.88 -17.60
N PHE A 776 -38.83 27.22 -18.74
CA PHE A 776 -37.47 26.79 -19.09
C PHE A 776 -36.46 27.59 -18.25
N GLN A 777 -36.18 27.13 -17.04
CA GLN A 777 -35.06 27.63 -16.25
C GLN A 777 -33.83 26.73 -16.36
N GLN A 778 -32.67 27.37 -16.27
CA GLN A 778 -31.36 26.77 -16.03
C GLN A 778 -31.45 25.73 -14.90
N TYR A 779 -30.90 24.53 -15.12
CA TYR A 779 -31.02 23.41 -14.18
C TYR A 779 -30.57 23.78 -12.76
N ARG A 780 -31.37 23.37 -11.77
CA ARG A 780 -31.07 23.49 -10.33
C ARG A 780 -30.86 22.10 -9.75
N PHE A 781 -29.99 22.00 -8.75
CA PHE A 781 -29.72 20.79 -8.00
C PHE A 781 -31.00 20.16 -7.41
N GLN A 782 -31.13 18.85 -7.53
CA GLN A 782 -32.26 18.02 -7.11
C GLN A 782 -31.79 16.87 -6.22
N PRO A 783 -32.63 16.36 -5.31
CA PRO A 783 -32.30 15.18 -4.50
C PRO A 783 -31.91 13.95 -5.33
N ASP A 784 -32.45 13.80 -6.54
CA ASP A 784 -32.09 12.72 -7.47
C ASP A 784 -30.60 12.74 -7.85
N ASP A 785 -29.95 13.91 -7.86
CA ASP A 785 -28.53 14.04 -8.17
C ASP A 785 -27.64 13.40 -7.09
N VAL A 786 -28.08 13.48 -5.83
CA VAL A 786 -27.41 12.80 -4.69
C VAL A 786 -27.53 11.30 -4.86
N ARG A 787 -28.71 10.79 -5.22
CA ARG A 787 -28.91 9.34 -5.48
C ARG A 787 -28.03 8.86 -6.63
N ILE A 788 -27.96 9.59 -7.74
CA ILE A 788 -27.11 9.26 -8.89
C ILE A 788 -25.63 9.27 -8.47
N ALA A 789 -25.21 10.24 -7.66
CA ALA A 789 -23.86 10.28 -7.11
C ALA A 789 -23.58 9.11 -6.15
N LEU A 790 -24.54 8.70 -5.32
CA LEU A 790 -24.42 7.52 -4.47
C LEU A 790 -24.33 6.23 -5.29
N PHE A 791 -25.10 6.10 -6.38
CA PHE A 791 -24.98 4.95 -7.30
C PHE A 791 -23.61 4.94 -7.98
N PHE A 792 -23.10 6.11 -8.39
CA PHE A 792 -21.75 6.23 -8.90
C PHE A 792 -20.71 5.76 -7.88
N LEU A 793 -20.78 6.24 -6.63
CA LEU A 793 -19.87 5.80 -5.56
C LEU A 793 -20.01 4.30 -5.31
N PHE A 794 -21.22 3.75 -5.27
CA PHE A 794 -21.46 2.32 -5.17
C PHE A 794 -20.77 1.54 -6.31
N PHE A 795 -20.91 1.98 -7.56
CA PHE A 795 -20.27 1.32 -8.70
C PHE A 795 -18.75 1.49 -8.75
N VAL A 796 -18.19 2.59 -8.20
CA VAL A 796 -16.75 2.72 -7.98
C VAL A 796 -16.27 1.60 -7.05
N GLN A 797 -16.98 1.38 -5.94
CA GLN A 797 -16.62 0.34 -4.97
C GLN A 797 -16.80 -1.07 -5.56
N VAL A 798 -17.92 -1.36 -6.22
CA VAL A 798 -18.11 -2.69 -6.84
C VAL A 798 -17.13 -2.95 -7.97
N GLY A 799 -16.79 -1.93 -8.77
CA GLY A 799 -15.79 -2.01 -9.82
C GLY A 799 -14.43 -2.46 -9.28
N PHE A 800 -14.11 -2.13 -8.03
CA PHE A 800 -12.92 -2.58 -7.32
C PHE A 800 -13.02 -4.07 -6.99
N PHE A 801 -14.00 -4.44 -6.14
CA PHE A 801 -14.18 -5.77 -5.58
C PHE A 801 -14.48 -6.87 -6.61
N GLY A 802 -14.96 -6.50 -7.80
CA GLY A 802 -15.25 -7.47 -8.84
C GLY A 802 -14.05 -7.86 -9.72
N THR A 803 -12.94 -7.11 -9.69
CA THR A 803 -11.75 -7.41 -10.52
C THR A 803 -10.80 -8.45 -9.93
N GLY A 804 -11.02 -8.86 -8.68
CA GLY A 804 -10.19 -9.84 -7.96
C GLY A 804 -10.35 -9.69 -6.45
N ASN A 805 -9.64 -10.52 -5.68
CA ASN A 805 -9.45 -10.30 -4.25
C ASN A 805 -8.53 -9.09 -4.09
N VAL A 806 -9.11 -7.90 -3.99
CA VAL A 806 -8.37 -6.69 -3.67
C VAL A 806 -8.65 -6.32 -2.22
N ALA A 807 -8.34 -7.29 -1.34
CA ALA A 807 -7.58 -7.03 -0.13
C ALA A 807 -6.47 -6.04 -0.48
N SER A 808 -5.36 -6.60 -0.96
CA SER A 808 -4.07 -5.96 -1.25
C SER A 808 -3.58 -6.12 -2.69
N ILE A 809 -2.58 -5.33 -3.12
CA ILE A 809 -1.75 -5.69 -4.29
C ILE A 809 -1.00 -7.01 -4.04
N SER A 810 -0.61 -7.31 -2.80
CA SER A 810 0.01 -8.60 -2.40
C SER A 810 -1.01 -9.76 -2.31
N SER A 811 -2.31 -9.48 -2.18
CA SER A 811 -3.35 -10.52 -2.17
C SER A 811 -3.83 -10.89 -3.56
N PHE A 812 -3.25 -10.30 -4.61
CA PHE A 812 -3.52 -10.77 -5.97
C PHE A 812 -2.92 -12.15 -6.17
N TYR A 813 -3.67 -12.97 -6.88
CA TYR A 813 -3.09 -14.17 -7.46
C TYR A 813 -1.97 -13.76 -8.41
N LEU A 814 -0.75 -14.23 -8.15
CA LEU A 814 0.37 -14.06 -9.07
C LEU A 814 0.25 -15.01 -10.27
N SER A 815 -0.52 -16.09 -10.16
CA SER A 815 -0.69 -17.12 -11.22
C SER A 815 -1.12 -16.55 -12.60
N PRO A 816 -2.07 -15.60 -12.70
CA PRO A 816 -2.39 -14.96 -13.98
C PRO A 816 -1.24 -14.11 -14.55
N VAL A 817 -0.35 -13.59 -13.69
CA VAL A 817 0.80 -12.78 -14.08
C VAL A 817 1.97 -13.66 -14.55
N TYR A 818 2.13 -14.87 -14.00
CA TYR A 818 3.13 -15.85 -14.46
C TYR A 818 2.99 -16.22 -15.93
N ARG A 819 1.82 -16.02 -16.53
CA ARG A 819 1.57 -16.19 -17.97
C ARG A 819 2.27 -15.15 -18.85
N LEU A 820 2.83 -14.10 -18.24
CA LEU A 820 3.56 -13.01 -18.91
C LEU A 820 4.97 -12.81 -18.31
N ILE A 821 5.12 -12.95 -16.99
CA ILE A 821 6.35 -12.72 -16.24
C ILE A 821 6.56 -13.90 -15.27
N PRO A 822 7.33 -14.94 -15.65
CA PRO A 822 7.53 -16.12 -14.81
C PRO A 822 8.56 -15.92 -13.68
N VAL A 823 9.56 -15.04 -13.89
CA VAL A 823 10.58 -14.69 -12.88
C VAL A 823 10.07 -13.55 -12.00
N PHE A 824 10.35 -13.58 -10.70
CA PHE A 824 9.89 -12.53 -9.78
C PHE A 824 10.29 -11.13 -10.27
N ASN A 825 9.30 -10.27 -10.49
CA ASN A 825 9.54 -8.85 -10.78
C ASN A 825 8.41 -8.00 -10.19
N PRO A 826 8.53 -7.56 -8.94
CA PRO A 826 7.42 -6.96 -8.21
C PRO A 826 6.86 -5.72 -8.90
N PHE A 827 7.72 -4.88 -9.51
CA PHE A 827 7.28 -3.65 -10.17
C PHE A 827 6.49 -3.91 -11.45
N ALA A 828 6.97 -4.83 -12.29
CA ALA A 828 6.27 -5.16 -13.53
C ALA A 828 4.98 -5.93 -13.27
N MET A 829 5.00 -6.85 -12.30
CA MET A 829 3.82 -7.62 -11.87
C MET A 829 2.74 -6.69 -11.28
N ALA A 830 3.09 -5.81 -10.33
CA ALA A 830 2.17 -4.84 -9.75
C ALA A 830 1.57 -3.89 -10.80
N SER A 831 2.36 -3.47 -11.79
CA SER A 831 1.89 -2.60 -12.87
C SER A 831 0.79 -3.27 -13.72
N LEU A 832 0.89 -4.57 -13.99
CA LEU A 832 -0.13 -5.34 -14.71
C LEU A 832 -1.42 -5.48 -13.90
N LEU A 833 -1.30 -5.70 -12.60
CA LEU A 833 -2.44 -5.79 -11.69
C LEU A 833 -3.18 -4.45 -11.58
N ILE A 834 -2.45 -3.35 -11.36
CA ILE A 834 -3.02 -1.99 -11.35
C ILE A 834 -3.71 -1.69 -12.69
N PHE A 835 -3.09 -2.07 -13.81
CA PHE A 835 -3.70 -1.90 -15.13
C PHE A 835 -5.07 -2.59 -15.23
N LYS A 836 -5.18 -3.85 -14.77
CA LYS A 836 -6.45 -4.60 -14.75
C LYS A 836 -7.50 -3.92 -13.87
N ILE A 837 -7.11 -3.43 -12.68
CA ILE A 837 -8.01 -2.74 -11.74
C ILE A 837 -8.56 -1.44 -12.35
N ILE A 838 -7.75 -0.71 -13.13
CA ILE A 838 -8.17 0.57 -13.72
C ILE A 838 -9.30 0.39 -14.75
N VAL A 839 -9.39 -0.75 -15.43
CA VAL A 839 -10.27 -0.94 -16.59
C VAL A 839 -11.76 -0.72 -16.29
N PRO A 840 -12.40 -1.30 -15.25
CA PRO A 840 -13.80 -1.01 -14.94
C PRO A 840 -14.08 0.46 -14.68
N TYR A 841 -13.13 1.21 -14.10
CA TYR A 841 -13.29 2.66 -13.90
C TYR A 841 -13.32 3.43 -15.21
N ILE A 842 -12.61 2.95 -16.25
CA ILE A 842 -12.69 3.58 -17.58
C ILE A 842 -14.12 3.45 -18.13
N ILE A 843 -14.73 2.26 -18.02
CA ILE A 843 -16.13 2.07 -18.46
C ILE A 843 -17.09 2.88 -17.60
N LEU A 844 -16.93 2.87 -16.28
CA LEU A 844 -17.74 3.68 -15.37
C LEU A 844 -17.61 5.17 -15.68
N ALA A 845 -16.41 5.65 -15.99
CA ALA A 845 -16.15 7.04 -16.33
C ALA A 845 -16.87 7.47 -17.60
N VAL A 846 -16.75 6.67 -18.67
CA VAL A 846 -17.44 6.90 -19.93
C VAL A 846 -18.96 6.86 -19.72
N THR A 847 -19.45 5.93 -18.90
CA THR A 847 -20.87 5.81 -18.55
C THR A 847 -21.37 7.04 -17.80
N PHE A 848 -20.65 7.50 -16.79
CA PHE A 848 -21.03 8.64 -15.96
C PHE A 848 -20.99 9.97 -16.72
N ALA A 849 -19.98 10.16 -17.59
CA ALA A 849 -19.93 11.31 -18.50
C ALA A 849 -21.10 11.30 -19.49
N THR A 850 -21.44 10.11 -20.02
CA THR A 850 -22.61 9.91 -20.90
C THR A 850 -23.92 10.21 -20.17
N LEU A 851 -24.03 9.81 -18.90
CA LEU A 851 -25.20 10.03 -18.06
C LEU A 851 -25.40 11.52 -17.78
N ASN A 852 -24.33 12.23 -17.41
CA ASN A 852 -24.38 13.68 -17.19
C ASN A 852 -24.87 14.44 -18.42
N ASP A 853 -24.41 14.04 -19.61
CA ASP A 853 -24.90 14.59 -20.88
C ASP A 853 -26.36 14.20 -21.18
N ALA A 854 -26.68 12.92 -21.05
CA ALA A 854 -28.01 12.39 -21.30
C ALA A 854 -29.11 13.09 -20.49
N LEU A 855 -28.79 13.44 -19.24
CA LEU A 855 -29.68 14.13 -18.32
C LEU A 855 -29.71 15.65 -18.52
N ARG A 856 -28.94 16.17 -19.50
CA ARG A 856 -28.77 17.59 -19.85
C ARG A 856 -28.27 18.43 -18.67
N LEU A 857 -27.38 17.85 -17.88
CA LEU A 857 -26.82 18.51 -16.71
C LEU A 857 -25.62 19.37 -17.09
N PRO A 858 -25.29 20.42 -16.31
CA PRO A 858 -24.05 21.15 -16.49
C PRO A 858 -22.84 20.20 -16.49
N PRO A 859 -21.77 20.49 -17.25
CA PRO A 859 -20.57 19.68 -17.21
C PRO A 859 -20.06 19.52 -15.77
N PHE A 860 -19.70 18.29 -15.39
CA PHE A 860 -19.17 17.92 -14.07
C PHE A 860 -20.14 18.06 -12.88
N SER A 861 -21.44 18.37 -13.06
CA SER A 861 -22.32 18.59 -11.90
C SER A 861 -22.48 17.35 -11.01
N LEU A 862 -22.75 16.18 -11.60
CA LEU A 862 -22.86 14.93 -10.81
C LEU A 862 -21.53 14.55 -10.15
N PHE A 863 -20.43 14.86 -10.83
CA PHE A 863 -19.08 14.64 -10.32
C PHE A 863 -18.81 15.48 -9.06
N LEU A 864 -19.21 16.76 -9.08
CA LEU A 864 -19.09 17.65 -7.93
C LEU A 864 -19.89 17.14 -6.72
N VAL A 865 -21.09 16.59 -6.96
CA VAL A 865 -21.90 15.98 -5.89
C VAL A 865 -21.18 14.77 -5.30
N ALA A 866 -20.70 13.84 -6.14
CA ALA A 866 -19.94 12.68 -5.67
C ALA A 866 -18.72 13.13 -4.83
N LEU A 867 -17.98 14.13 -5.32
CA LEU A 867 -16.79 14.69 -4.67
C LEU A 867 -17.06 15.33 -3.30
N THR A 868 -18.27 15.87 -3.09
CA THR A 868 -18.69 16.38 -1.77
C THR A 868 -19.06 15.28 -0.79
N LEU A 869 -19.45 14.09 -1.27
CA LEU A 869 -19.89 12.98 -0.42
C LEU A 869 -18.73 12.06 -0.01
N THR A 870 -17.70 11.95 -0.85
CA THR A 870 -16.56 11.06 -0.61
C THR A 870 -15.84 11.22 0.73
N PRO A 871 -15.69 12.43 1.31
CA PRO A 871 -15.03 12.59 2.61
C PRO A 871 -15.75 11.85 3.75
N GLY A 872 -17.05 11.58 3.61
CA GLY A 872 -17.81 10.83 4.61
C GLY A 872 -17.31 9.40 4.80
N MET A 873 -16.84 8.75 3.73
CA MET A 873 -16.16 7.44 3.83
C MET A 873 -14.69 7.62 4.23
N THR A 874 -13.98 8.61 3.66
CA THR A 874 -12.56 8.85 3.93
C THR A 874 -12.28 9.07 5.41
N LEU A 875 -13.12 9.81 6.13
CA LEU A 875 -12.95 10.03 7.56
C LEU A 875 -13.21 8.77 8.39
N THR A 876 -14.25 8.00 8.10
CA THR A 876 -14.50 6.72 8.79
C THR A 876 -13.30 5.80 8.64
N PHE A 877 -12.78 5.67 7.41
CA PHE A 877 -11.59 4.88 7.15
C PHE A 877 -10.35 5.44 7.88
N PHE A 878 -10.16 6.76 7.92
CA PHE A 878 -9.02 7.41 8.58
C PHE A 878 -8.97 7.08 10.06
N PHE A 879 -10.12 7.13 10.75
CA PHE A 879 -10.21 6.87 12.18
C PHE A 879 -10.11 5.39 12.54
N ASN A 880 -10.50 4.49 11.64
CA ASN A 880 -10.48 3.08 11.94
C ASN A 880 -9.09 2.45 11.82
N VAL A 881 -8.13 3.12 11.15
CA VAL A 881 -6.74 2.64 11.00
C VAL A 881 -6.13 2.27 12.37
N THR A 882 -5.50 1.11 12.43
CA THR A 882 -4.78 0.61 13.61
C THR A 882 -3.29 0.42 13.32
N ASP A 883 -2.46 0.80 14.28
CA ASP A 883 -0.99 0.70 14.28
C ASP A 883 -0.46 -0.51 15.06
N THR A 884 -1.34 -1.26 15.73
CA THR A 884 -0.97 -2.46 16.50
C THR A 884 -1.82 -3.65 16.06
N GLY A 885 -1.19 -4.65 15.44
CA GLY A 885 -1.74 -6.00 15.38
C GLY A 885 -1.41 -6.72 16.68
N GLU A 886 -2.24 -6.59 17.71
CA GLU A 886 -2.02 -7.30 18.98
C GLU A 886 -2.55 -8.74 18.87
N PRO A 887 -1.70 -9.77 19.05
CA PRO A 887 -2.12 -11.19 19.01
C PRO A 887 -3.14 -11.55 20.09
N SER A 888 -3.10 -10.89 21.24
CA SER A 888 -4.03 -11.11 22.38
C SER A 888 -5.50 -10.81 22.06
N THR A 889 -5.79 -10.05 21.00
CA THR A 889 -7.16 -9.82 20.54
C THR A 889 -7.72 -10.91 19.62
N PHE A 890 -6.91 -11.89 19.20
CA PHE A 890 -7.36 -13.01 18.37
C PHE A 890 -7.83 -14.23 19.17
N VAL A 891 -7.29 -14.47 20.37
CA VAL A 891 -7.68 -15.64 21.20
C VAL A 891 -9.11 -15.52 21.76
N ALA A 892 -9.64 -14.29 21.91
CA ALA A 892 -11.02 -14.03 22.31
C ALA A 892 -12.01 -13.82 21.13
N ALA A 893 -11.53 -13.85 19.87
CA ALA A 893 -12.32 -13.50 18.69
C ALA A 893 -12.82 -14.72 17.88
N SER A 894 -12.94 -15.89 18.52
CA SER A 894 -13.66 -17.05 17.95
C SER A 894 -15.20 -16.89 17.99
N SER A 895 -15.72 -15.79 18.56
CA SER A 895 -17.16 -15.49 18.52
C SER A 895 -17.43 -13.98 18.45
N HIS A 896 -17.77 -13.49 17.25
CA HIS A 896 -18.53 -12.26 17.00
C HIS A 896 -17.93 -10.91 17.48
N THR A 897 -17.88 -9.95 16.54
CA THR A 897 -17.85 -8.48 16.73
C THR A 897 -16.57 -7.79 17.27
N ARG A 898 -15.78 -7.22 16.34
CA ARG A 898 -15.56 -5.76 16.17
C ARG A 898 -14.72 -5.56 14.91
N GLY A 899 -15.37 -5.16 13.82
CA GLY A 899 -14.70 -4.83 12.56
C GLY A 899 -13.72 -3.68 12.76
N ARG A 900 -12.43 -3.98 12.71
CA ARG A 900 -11.37 -2.98 12.59
C ARG A 900 -10.95 -2.94 11.13
N VAL A 901 -11.13 -1.76 10.53
CA VAL A 901 -10.68 -1.43 9.19
C VAL A 901 -9.25 -0.96 9.31
N VAL A 902 -8.35 -1.47 8.48
CA VAL A 902 -6.94 -1.12 8.62
C VAL A 902 -6.52 -0.12 7.53
N ALA A 903 -5.29 0.40 7.59
CA ALA A 903 -4.78 1.45 6.70
C ALA A 903 -5.00 1.20 5.20
N GLY A 904 -5.17 -0.06 4.82
CA GLY A 904 -5.48 -0.49 3.46
C GLY A 904 -6.79 -0.04 2.90
N ASP A 905 -7.87 -0.20 3.62
CA ASP A 905 -9.18 0.21 3.13
C ASP A 905 -9.23 1.73 2.92
N TRP A 906 -8.52 2.48 3.78
CA TRP A 906 -8.35 3.92 3.61
C TRP A 906 -7.54 4.26 2.35
N ALA A 907 -6.42 3.57 2.13
CA ALA A 907 -5.56 3.76 0.97
C ALA A 907 -6.29 3.42 -0.32
N VAL A 908 -6.94 2.26 -0.37
CA VAL A 908 -7.81 1.79 -1.43
C VAL A 908 -8.87 2.84 -1.72
N HIS A 909 -9.61 3.29 -0.71
CA HIS A 909 -10.63 4.32 -0.90
C HIS A 909 -10.06 5.62 -1.47
N ASN A 910 -8.84 6.01 -1.10
CA ASN A 910 -8.15 7.17 -1.69
C ASN A 910 -7.63 6.91 -3.13
N VAL A 911 -7.24 5.68 -3.49
CA VAL A 911 -6.98 5.29 -4.88
C VAL A 911 -8.26 5.38 -5.70
N LEU A 912 -9.37 4.87 -5.15
CA LEU A 912 -10.68 4.94 -5.78
C LEU A 912 -11.11 6.39 -5.97
N LEU A 913 -10.84 7.25 -4.99
CA LEU A 913 -11.03 8.69 -5.09
C LEU A 913 -10.19 9.33 -6.22
N ARG A 914 -8.98 8.83 -6.48
CA ARG A 914 -8.20 9.24 -7.65
C ARG A 914 -8.77 8.70 -8.95
N CYS A 915 -9.33 7.50 -8.96
CA CYS A 915 -10.09 6.98 -10.10
C CYS A 915 -11.32 7.86 -10.40
N VAL A 916 -11.93 8.46 -9.36
CA VAL A 916 -12.93 9.52 -9.51
C VAL A 916 -12.28 10.74 -10.21
N TYR A 917 -11.13 11.26 -9.79
CA TYR A 917 -10.45 12.35 -10.54
C TYR A 917 -10.04 11.98 -11.99
N VAL A 918 -9.58 10.75 -12.24
CA VAL A 918 -9.28 10.23 -13.59
C VAL A 918 -10.55 10.13 -14.43
N THR A 919 -11.68 9.75 -13.82
CA THR A 919 -13.01 9.76 -14.44
C THR A 919 -13.36 11.16 -14.95
N ALA A 920 -13.03 12.21 -14.20
CA ALA A 920 -13.21 13.58 -14.66
C ALA A 920 -12.33 13.93 -15.88
N LEU A 921 -11.09 13.42 -15.94
CA LEU A 921 -10.19 13.62 -17.10
C LEU A 921 -10.69 12.88 -18.35
N VAL A 922 -11.14 11.63 -18.21
CA VAL A 922 -11.75 10.87 -19.32
C VAL A 922 -13.06 11.52 -19.78
N GLY A 923 -13.87 12.00 -18.83
CA GLY A 923 -15.06 12.79 -19.14
C GLY A 923 -14.75 14.10 -19.87
N TRP A 924 -13.63 14.74 -19.55
CA TRP A 924 -13.15 15.93 -20.27
C TRP A 924 -12.76 15.62 -21.72
N ASP A 925 -12.14 14.46 -22.00
CA ASP A 925 -11.86 14.02 -23.36
C ASP A 925 -13.14 13.72 -24.15
N MET A 926 -14.14 13.09 -23.51
CA MET A 926 -15.47 12.92 -24.12
C MET A 926 -16.14 14.26 -24.44
N TYR A 927 -16.03 15.23 -23.53
CA TYR A 927 -16.52 16.59 -23.75
C TYR A 927 -15.81 17.26 -24.94
N ARG A 928 -14.47 17.17 -25.02
CA ARG A 928 -13.68 17.69 -26.15
C ARG A 928 -14.03 17.03 -27.48
N TRP A 929 -14.13 15.71 -27.51
CA TRP A 929 -14.55 14.96 -28.68
C TRP A 929 -15.90 15.46 -29.21
N ARG A 930 -16.85 15.72 -28.30
CA ARG A 930 -18.15 16.27 -28.67
C ARG A 930 -18.06 17.69 -29.21
N VAL A 931 -17.27 18.57 -28.59
CA VAL A 931 -17.03 19.93 -29.11
C VAL A 931 -16.38 19.89 -30.50
N SER A 932 -15.57 18.87 -30.78
CA SER A 932 -14.92 18.69 -32.09
C SER A 932 -15.80 18.06 -33.18
N ASN A 933 -16.80 17.25 -32.80
CA ASN A 933 -17.69 16.53 -33.74
C ASN A 933 -19.12 17.09 -33.81
N GLY A 934 -19.53 17.92 -32.85
CA GLY A 934 -20.79 18.65 -32.86
C GLY A 934 -20.59 20.06 -33.38
N GLY A 935 -21.01 20.31 -34.62
CA GLY A 935 -21.17 21.68 -35.13
C GLY A 935 -22.10 22.47 -34.19
N CYS A 936 -21.68 23.69 -33.88
CA CYS A 936 -22.46 24.79 -33.32
C CYS A 936 -23.65 24.43 -32.42
N ILE A 937 -23.45 24.46 -31.10
CA ILE A 937 -24.52 24.83 -30.14
C ILE A 937 -24.27 26.30 -29.74
N ILE A 938 -24.25 27.18 -30.74
CA ILE A 938 -24.47 28.62 -30.58
C ILE A 938 -25.60 28.99 -31.54
N GLU A 939 -26.80 28.46 -31.29
CA GLU A 939 -28.03 28.88 -32.00
C GLU A 939 -29.22 29.01 -31.04
N ARG A 940 -28.96 29.10 -29.73
CA ARG A 940 -30.03 29.26 -28.72
C ARG A 940 -29.82 30.38 -27.71
N LEU A 941 -28.98 31.36 -28.03
CA LEU A 941 -28.79 32.61 -27.27
C LEU A 941 -28.49 33.82 -28.18
N GLU A 942 -29.09 33.87 -29.37
CA GLU A 942 -29.25 35.15 -30.09
C GLU A 942 -30.69 35.61 -29.94
N ASP A 943 -31.03 36.08 -28.73
CA ASP A 943 -32.19 36.93 -28.56
C ASP A 943 -31.82 38.35 -29.03
N SER A 944 -32.50 38.75 -30.08
CA SER A 944 -32.28 39.93 -30.89
C SER A 944 -32.74 41.21 -30.18
N SER A 945 -31.96 41.70 -29.21
CA SER A 945 -32.18 43.06 -28.68
C SER A 945 -30.93 43.78 -28.12
N GLY A 946 -29.83 43.08 -27.87
CA GLY A 946 -28.60 43.68 -27.33
C GLY A 946 -27.59 44.20 -28.37
N MET A 947 -27.49 43.57 -29.55
CA MET A 947 -26.47 43.91 -30.55
C MET A 947 -26.79 45.16 -31.40
N LYS A 948 -28.07 45.57 -31.53
CA LYS A 948 -28.43 46.81 -32.23
C LYS A 948 -28.02 48.07 -31.47
N ARG A 949 -27.90 48.01 -30.13
CA ARG A 949 -27.43 49.15 -29.31
C ARG A 949 -25.91 49.32 -29.33
N LEU A 950 -25.15 48.25 -29.55
CA LEU A 950 -23.68 48.31 -29.61
C LEU A 950 -23.16 48.63 -31.01
N GLN A 951 -23.90 48.31 -32.07
CA GLN A 951 -23.59 48.77 -33.44
C GLN A 951 -23.84 50.28 -33.63
N GLY A 952 -24.81 50.87 -32.92
CA GLY A 952 -25.07 52.32 -32.97
C GLY A 952 -24.01 53.19 -32.28
N ILE A 953 -23.30 52.66 -31.27
CA ILE A 953 -22.29 53.42 -30.50
C ILE A 953 -20.89 53.30 -31.15
N ALA A 954 -20.64 52.27 -31.96
CA ALA A 954 -19.35 52.07 -32.64
C ALA A 954 -19.22 52.86 -33.96
N LEU A 955 -20.33 53.33 -34.55
CA LEU A 955 -20.35 54.07 -35.81
C LEU A 955 -20.15 55.59 -35.67
N GLU A 956 -20.06 56.11 -34.44
CA GLU A 956 -19.84 57.55 -34.18
C GLU A 956 -18.36 57.92 -33.98
N ARG A 957 -17.44 56.92 -33.91
CA ARG A 957 -16.03 57.17 -33.56
C ARG A 957 -14.98 56.89 -34.64
N LEU A 958 -15.35 56.45 -35.84
CA LEU A 958 -14.40 56.26 -36.94
C LEU A 958 -14.94 56.78 -38.27
N GLY A 959 -15.29 58.07 -38.29
CA GLY A 959 -15.33 58.84 -39.53
C GLY A 959 -13.99 59.52 -39.75
N LYS A 960 -13.19 59.02 -40.72
CA LYS A 960 -12.41 59.85 -41.66
C LYS A 960 -11.59 58.99 -42.64
N VAL A 961 -11.86 59.23 -43.93
CA VAL A 961 -11.06 58.97 -45.16
C VAL A 961 -11.17 57.55 -45.75
N THR A 962 -12.13 57.24 -46.65
CA THR A 962 -12.19 57.42 -48.14
C THR A 962 -10.98 56.82 -48.88
N ARG A 963 -11.04 56.08 -49.99
CA ARG A 963 -12.05 55.68 -50.99
C ARG A 963 -11.34 54.65 -51.91
N LEU A 964 -12.04 53.61 -52.40
CA LEU A 964 -11.99 53.05 -53.77
C LEU A 964 -12.36 51.55 -53.83
N ASP A 965 -13.51 51.38 -54.48
CA ASP A 965 -14.29 50.25 -54.97
C ASP A 965 -13.65 48.93 -55.44
N ASN A 966 -14.38 47.85 -55.11
CA ASN A 966 -14.80 46.71 -55.95
C ASN A 966 -13.77 45.68 -56.48
N VAL A 967 -13.75 44.47 -55.89
CA VAL A 967 -14.47 43.25 -56.35
C VAL A 967 -13.85 41.98 -55.72
N SER A 968 -14.72 41.17 -55.09
CA SER A 968 -14.66 39.72 -54.87
C SER A 968 -13.80 39.08 -53.75
N ARG A 969 -14.52 38.31 -52.91
CA ARG A 969 -14.10 37.14 -52.10
C ARG A 969 -12.99 37.36 -51.05
N LEU A 970 -13.40 37.55 -49.79
CA LEU A 970 -12.60 37.15 -48.63
C LEU A 970 -13.46 36.68 -47.46
N ARG A 971 -13.43 35.36 -47.21
CA ARG A 971 -13.74 34.76 -45.89
C ARG A 971 -12.63 35.20 -44.93
N VAL A 972 -13.00 36.00 -43.93
CA VAL A 972 -12.10 36.43 -42.86
C VAL A 972 -11.75 35.24 -41.97
N ARG A 973 -10.47 34.84 -42.00
CA ARG A 973 -9.80 34.07 -40.95
C ARG A 973 -9.49 35.04 -39.80
N SER A 974 -9.89 34.70 -38.58
CA SER A 974 -9.20 35.16 -37.37
C SER A 974 -8.76 33.92 -36.58
N CYS A 975 -7.45 33.76 -36.48
CA CYS A 975 -6.76 32.62 -35.88
C CYS A 975 -5.66 33.19 -34.99
N LEU A 976 -5.77 33.03 -33.67
CA LEU A 976 -4.65 33.19 -32.72
C LEU A 976 -4.98 32.48 -31.39
N ARG A 977 -4.61 31.20 -31.30
CA ARG A 977 -3.99 30.50 -30.14
C ARG A 977 -4.03 28.99 -30.35
N GLU A 978 -3.14 28.48 -31.20
CA GLU A 978 -2.73 27.07 -31.21
C GLU A 978 -1.50 26.92 -32.12
N ARG A 979 -0.28 27.05 -31.58
CA ARG A 979 0.96 26.80 -32.35
C ARG A 979 1.94 25.80 -31.73
N SER A 980 1.61 25.17 -30.61
CA SER A 980 2.55 24.24 -29.94
C SER A 980 2.36 22.76 -30.28
N MET A 981 1.16 22.31 -30.69
CA MET A 981 0.90 20.88 -30.98
C MET A 981 0.82 20.51 -32.47
N VAL A 982 0.61 21.49 -33.37
CA VAL A 982 0.55 21.23 -34.81
C VAL A 982 1.95 20.96 -35.40
N ALA A 983 3.01 21.54 -34.82
CA ALA A 983 4.39 21.28 -35.21
C ALA A 983 4.84 19.83 -34.89
N LEU A 984 4.35 19.24 -33.79
CA LEU A 984 4.59 17.83 -33.47
C LEU A 984 3.88 16.88 -34.44
N ARG A 985 2.66 17.22 -34.88
CA ARG A 985 1.91 16.43 -35.87
C ARG A 985 2.55 16.47 -37.26
N TYR A 986 3.21 17.57 -37.63
CA TYR A 986 3.92 17.68 -38.92
C TYR A 986 5.27 16.93 -38.91
N LYS A 987 6.01 16.96 -37.80
CA LYS A 987 7.22 16.14 -37.63
C LYS A 987 6.90 14.64 -37.60
N ALA A 988 5.85 14.22 -36.89
CA ALA A 988 5.42 12.82 -36.87
C ALA A 988 4.96 12.31 -38.25
N ARG A 989 4.27 13.15 -39.05
CA ARG A 989 3.86 12.84 -40.44
C ARG A 989 5.04 12.56 -41.37
N SER A 990 6.18 13.22 -41.15
CA SER A 990 7.38 13.05 -41.98
C SER A 990 8.05 11.69 -41.72
N TYR A 991 7.95 11.18 -40.48
CA TYR A 991 8.46 9.84 -40.12
C TYR A 991 7.51 8.71 -40.56
N THR A 992 6.20 8.95 -40.64
CA THR A 992 5.24 7.91 -41.04
C THR A 992 5.26 7.62 -42.55
N LEU A 993 5.61 8.62 -43.39
CA LEU A 993 5.71 8.43 -44.84
C LEU A 993 7.02 7.72 -45.26
N ALA A 994 8.07 7.79 -44.45
CA ALA A 994 9.33 7.08 -44.70
C ALA A 994 9.26 5.59 -44.37
N LEU A 995 8.35 5.17 -43.48
CA LEU A 995 8.19 3.78 -43.03
C LEU A 995 7.42 2.88 -44.01
N SER A 996 6.87 3.40 -45.11
CA SER A 996 6.11 2.60 -46.08
C SER A 996 6.91 2.18 -47.32
N THR A 997 8.22 2.46 -47.41
CA THR A 997 8.97 2.30 -48.68
C THR A 997 10.25 1.47 -48.62
N ASN A 998 10.76 1.00 -47.46
CA ASN A 998 11.95 0.13 -47.46
C ASN A 998 12.12 -0.75 -46.18
N PRO A 999 12.06 -2.11 -46.27
CA PRO A 999 12.20 -3.02 -45.13
C PRO A 999 13.56 -2.98 -44.43
N MET A 1000 14.63 -2.52 -45.10
CA MET A 1000 15.97 -2.45 -44.50
C MET A 1000 16.13 -1.32 -43.46
N GLN A 1001 15.25 -0.32 -43.44
CA GLN A 1001 15.33 0.75 -42.43
C GLN A 1001 14.66 0.36 -41.10
N LEU A 1002 13.66 -0.52 -41.10
CA LEU A 1002 12.98 -1.00 -39.89
C LEU A 1002 13.92 -1.83 -39.00
N THR A 1003 14.78 -2.65 -39.59
CA THR A 1003 15.81 -3.40 -38.86
C THR A 1003 16.90 -2.49 -38.30
N SER A 1004 17.27 -1.39 -38.97
CA SER A 1004 18.20 -0.39 -38.40
C SER A 1004 17.56 0.44 -37.28
N LEU A 1005 16.28 0.76 -37.41
CA LEU A 1005 15.52 1.52 -36.41
C LEU A 1005 15.23 0.66 -35.18
N LEU A 1006 14.87 -0.61 -35.35
CA LEU A 1006 14.71 -1.56 -34.24
C LEU A 1006 16.06 -1.88 -33.58
N ARG A 1007 17.16 -1.93 -34.34
CA ARG A 1007 18.51 -2.09 -33.78
C ARG A 1007 18.99 -0.82 -33.04
N ASN A 1008 18.58 0.37 -33.49
CA ASN A 1008 18.87 1.64 -32.81
C ASN A 1008 17.94 1.89 -31.60
N ILE A 1009 16.68 1.48 -31.66
CA ILE A 1009 15.74 1.48 -30.54
C ILE A 1009 16.18 0.43 -29.50
N TRP A 1010 16.62 -0.74 -29.93
CA TRP A 1010 17.21 -1.75 -29.03
C TRP A 1010 18.52 -1.26 -28.42
N ARG A 1011 19.39 -0.57 -29.19
CA ARG A 1011 20.58 0.12 -28.64
C ARG A 1011 20.26 1.29 -27.71
N HIS A 1012 19.13 1.97 -27.87
CA HIS A 1012 18.68 3.03 -26.97
C HIS A 1012 17.93 2.50 -25.73
N LEU A 1013 17.26 1.35 -25.84
CA LEU A 1013 16.63 0.65 -24.72
C LEU A 1013 17.65 -0.18 -23.93
N SER A 1014 18.76 -0.62 -24.55
CA SER A 1014 19.89 -1.26 -23.87
C SER A 1014 20.83 -0.27 -23.17
N PHE A 1015 20.59 1.04 -23.30
CA PHE A 1015 21.39 2.10 -22.66
C PHE A 1015 20.70 2.77 -21.46
N SER A 1016 19.67 2.14 -20.88
CA SER A 1016 19.07 2.59 -19.61
C SER A 1016 19.52 1.81 -18.36
N LYS A 1017 20.49 0.89 -18.49
CA LYS A 1017 21.18 0.24 -17.36
C LYS A 1017 22.60 0.78 -17.22
N SER A 1018 22.75 2.04 -16.82
CA SER A 1018 23.97 2.59 -16.17
C SER A 1018 23.86 4.10 -15.96
N ARG A 1019 23.12 4.50 -14.91
CA ARG A 1019 23.41 5.74 -14.18
C ARG A 1019 23.55 5.41 -12.70
N ALA A 1020 24.51 4.54 -12.39
CA ALA A 1020 25.27 4.64 -11.16
C ALA A 1020 26.48 5.53 -11.50
N LEU A 1021 26.42 6.79 -11.10
CA LEU A 1021 27.58 7.68 -11.13
C LEU A 1021 28.56 7.17 -10.07
N LEU A 1022 29.49 6.32 -10.47
CA LEU A 1022 30.74 6.13 -9.73
C LEU A 1022 31.47 7.48 -9.71
N GLN A 1023 31.42 8.16 -8.57
CA GLN A 1023 32.38 9.20 -8.24
C GLN A 1023 33.77 8.53 -8.26
N ILE A 1024 34.70 9.07 -9.03
CA ILE A 1024 36.12 8.76 -8.88
C ILE A 1024 36.64 9.79 -7.87
N PRO A 1025 36.96 9.39 -6.62
CA PRO A 1025 37.63 10.30 -5.68
C PRO A 1025 39.00 10.66 -6.26
N GLY A 1026 39.37 11.94 -6.20
CA GLY A 1026 40.70 12.42 -6.62
C GLY A 1026 40.77 13.35 -7.85
N ILE A 1027 39.65 13.67 -8.51
CA ILE A 1027 39.63 14.75 -9.53
C ILE A 1027 39.10 16.07 -8.95
N TRP A 1028 38.39 16.01 -7.82
CA TRP A 1028 37.81 17.15 -7.13
C TRP A 1028 38.14 17.01 -5.66
N ASP A 1029 39.31 17.51 -5.26
CA ASP A 1029 39.64 17.64 -3.84
C ASP A 1029 39.04 18.97 -3.34
N ASP A 1030 38.14 18.86 -2.35
CA ASP A 1030 37.41 19.95 -1.70
C ASP A 1030 38.31 20.87 -0.83
N GLY A 1031 39.64 20.84 -1.03
CA GLY A 1031 40.62 21.54 -0.22
C GLY A 1031 41.24 22.81 -0.83
N HIS A 1032 41.12 23.05 -2.14
CA HIS A 1032 41.86 24.15 -2.80
C HIS A 1032 41.04 25.21 -3.55
N LEU A 1033 39.70 25.17 -3.49
CA LEU A 1033 38.83 26.20 -4.08
C LEU A 1033 38.44 27.31 -3.10
N ARG A 1034 39.42 27.92 -2.43
CA ARG A 1034 39.22 29.20 -1.73
C ARG A 1034 40.05 30.37 -2.24
N GLN A 1035 40.78 30.20 -3.33
CA GLN A 1035 41.42 31.31 -4.05
C GLN A 1035 41.28 31.12 -5.55
N THR A 1036 41.06 32.22 -6.26
CA THR A 1036 41.03 32.38 -7.74
C THR A 1036 39.67 32.18 -8.43
N TYR A 1037 38.77 33.16 -8.29
CA TYR A 1037 37.77 33.45 -9.33
C TYR A 1037 38.43 34.31 -10.42
N SER A 1038 39.16 33.70 -11.38
CA SER A 1038 39.48 34.32 -12.68
C SER A 1038 40.18 33.42 -13.71
N GLU A 1039 39.85 32.12 -13.83
CA GLU A 1039 40.42 31.34 -14.94
C GLU A 1039 39.50 31.39 -16.18
N THR A 1040 40.08 31.64 -17.35
CA THR A 1040 39.37 31.65 -18.65
C THR A 1040 39.30 30.24 -19.26
N LEU A 1041 38.30 29.97 -20.12
CA LEU A 1041 38.09 28.66 -20.77
C LEU A 1041 39.34 28.15 -21.53
N ASP A 1042 40.18 29.07 -22.03
CA ASP A 1042 41.41 28.77 -22.75
C ASP A 1042 42.55 28.28 -21.84
N GLU A 1043 42.61 28.73 -20.58
CA GLU A 1043 43.57 28.23 -19.58
C GLU A 1043 43.24 26.79 -19.14
N TRP A 1044 41.95 26.50 -19.01
CA TRP A 1044 41.44 25.15 -18.75
C TRP A 1044 41.73 24.19 -19.91
N ARG A 1045 41.59 24.66 -21.15
CA ARG A 1045 41.93 23.92 -22.37
C ARG A 1045 43.43 23.61 -22.44
N GLY A 1046 44.29 24.55 -22.05
CA GLY A 1046 45.74 24.37 -21.99
C GLY A 1046 46.15 23.25 -21.03
N ARG A 1047 45.61 23.23 -19.81
CA ARG A 1047 45.95 22.22 -18.79
C ARG A 1047 45.59 20.78 -19.17
N LEU A 1048 44.42 20.58 -19.80
CA LEU A 1048 43.96 19.27 -20.25
C LEU A 1048 44.81 18.69 -21.39
N LEU A 1049 45.38 19.54 -22.24
CA LEU A 1049 46.27 19.14 -23.32
C LEU A 1049 47.72 18.90 -22.85
N THR A 1050 48.11 19.42 -21.69
CA THR A 1050 49.45 19.26 -21.09
C THR A 1050 49.54 18.15 -20.04
N LEU A 1051 48.47 17.39 -19.78
CA LEU A 1051 48.53 16.25 -18.86
C LEU A 1051 49.64 15.27 -19.29
N PRO A 1052 50.55 14.87 -18.38
CA PRO A 1052 51.67 13.99 -18.74
C PRO A 1052 51.12 12.65 -19.23
N ARG A 1053 51.29 12.39 -20.52
CA ARG A 1053 50.90 11.12 -21.12
C ARG A 1053 51.81 10.03 -20.54
N ARG A 1054 51.20 8.99 -19.96
CA ARG A 1054 51.81 7.75 -19.44
C ARG A 1054 52.20 7.70 -17.94
N GLU A 1055 51.93 8.72 -17.13
CA GLU A 1055 52.00 8.56 -15.67
C GLU A 1055 50.64 8.11 -15.08
N PRO A 1056 50.62 7.13 -14.16
CA PRO A 1056 49.40 6.69 -13.50
C PRO A 1056 48.92 7.73 -12.49
N LEU A 1057 47.65 8.11 -12.59
CA LEU A 1057 46.94 8.84 -11.54
C LEU A 1057 46.86 7.96 -10.27
N ASP A 1058 46.62 8.54 -9.09
CA ASP A 1058 46.68 7.89 -7.76
C ASP A 1058 45.83 6.61 -7.60
N ASN A 1059 44.95 6.33 -8.55
CA ASN A 1059 44.09 5.16 -8.63
C ASN A 1059 44.47 4.19 -9.78
N GLY A 1060 45.67 4.27 -10.35
CA GLY A 1060 46.17 3.35 -11.38
C GLY A 1060 45.55 3.55 -12.77
N VAL A 1061 45.00 4.74 -13.06
CA VAL A 1061 44.44 5.11 -14.37
C VAL A 1061 45.45 5.99 -15.13
N VAL A 1062 45.75 5.60 -16.37
CA VAL A 1062 46.68 6.33 -17.24
C VAL A 1062 45.91 6.95 -18.41
N VAL A 1063 46.05 8.25 -18.63
CA VAL A 1063 45.54 8.91 -19.86
C VAL A 1063 46.49 8.61 -21.00
N THR A 1064 46.03 7.87 -22.00
CA THR A 1064 46.86 7.39 -23.10
C THR A 1064 46.75 8.27 -24.35
N LYS A 1065 45.57 8.83 -24.62
CA LYS A 1065 45.33 9.69 -25.78
C LYS A 1065 44.18 10.65 -25.52
N VAL A 1066 44.29 11.87 -26.06
CA VAL A 1066 43.22 12.86 -26.10
C VAL A 1066 42.97 13.19 -27.56
N GLU A 1067 41.76 12.95 -28.05
CA GLU A 1067 41.32 13.23 -29.41
C GLU A 1067 40.33 14.39 -29.42
N HIS A 1068 40.53 15.34 -30.33
CA HIS A 1068 39.58 16.41 -30.58
C HIS A 1068 38.57 15.96 -31.64
N LEU A 1069 37.28 15.96 -31.30
CA LEU A 1069 36.21 15.60 -32.24
C LEU A 1069 35.55 16.87 -32.76
N GLU A 1070 35.93 17.28 -33.98
CA GLU A 1070 35.37 18.47 -34.61
C GLU A 1070 34.35 18.14 -35.71
N LYS A 1071 33.32 19.00 -35.78
CA LYS A 1071 32.31 19.23 -36.85
C LYS A 1071 31.04 18.37 -36.91
N SER A 1072 29.92 19.05 -36.66
CA SER A 1072 28.95 19.45 -37.71
C SER A 1072 27.97 20.49 -37.13
N LYS A 1073 27.98 21.71 -37.69
CA LYS A 1073 27.07 22.84 -37.37
C LYS A 1073 27.30 23.59 -36.05
N GLY A 1074 28.55 23.88 -35.73
CA GLY A 1074 28.97 25.18 -35.15
C GLY A 1074 28.40 25.60 -33.79
N LYS A 1075 28.05 24.68 -32.88
CA LYS A 1075 27.66 25.09 -31.52
C LYS A 1075 28.27 24.31 -30.36
N HIS A 1076 28.95 23.19 -30.58
CA HIS A 1076 29.51 22.39 -29.48
C HIS A 1076 30.83 21.72 -29.91
N GLU A 1077 31.86 21.83 -29.07
CA GLU A 1077 33.13 21.11 -29.19
C GLU A 1077 33.16 19.92 -28.21
N PHE A 1078 33.76 18.81 -28.63
CA PHE A 1078 33.91 17.60 -27.81
C PHE A 1078 35.37 17.14 -27.76
N LEU A 1079 35.83 16.77 -26.58
CA LEU A 1079 37.12 16.10 -26.37
C LEU A 1079 36.87 14.64 -25.99
N ARG A 1080 37.55 13.70 -26.65
CA ARG A 1080 37.54 12.27 -26.32
C ARG A 1080 38.84 11.90 -25.60
N LEU A 1081 38.73 11.32 -24.42
CA LEU A 1081 39.86 10.80 -23.64
C LEU A 1081 39.88 9.28 -23.71
N HIS A 1082 41.05 8.71 -23.97
CA HIS A 1082 41.33 7.27 -23.90
C HIS A 1082 42.10 7.00 -22.61
N LEU A 1083 41.50 6.23 -21.71
CA LEU A 1083 42.01 5.91 -20.38
C LEU A 1083 42.35 4.42 -20.31
N LEU A 1084 43.43 4.09 -19.62
CA LEU A 1084 43.90 2.71 -19.44
C LEU A 1084 44.02 2.43 -17.94
N HIS A 1085 43.20 1.51 -17.44
CA HIS A 1085 43.15 1.17 -16.02
C HIS A 1085 43.83 -0.17 -15.79
N LYS A 1086 44.85 -0.18 -14.91
CA LYS A 1086 45.67 -1.36 -14.62
C LYS A 1086 45.10 -2.08 -13.39
N VAL A 1087 44.38 -3.17 -13.59
CA VAL A 1087 43.78 -3.95 -12.51
C VAL A 1087 44.75 -5.07 -12.10
N SER A 1088 45.48 -4.85 -11.01
CA SER A 1088 46.42 -5.80 -10.36
C SER A 1088 47.65 -6.21 -11.19
N LYS A 1089 48.64 -6.84 -10.52
CA LYS A 1089 49.96 -7.18 -11.08
C LYS A 1089 49.95 -8.30 -12.13
N GLU A 1090 48.81 -8.95 -12.37
CA GLU A 1090 48.66 -10.02 -13.36
C GLU A 1090 47.58 -9.64 -14.38
N GLU A 1091 48.07 -9.13 -15.52
CA GLU A 1091 47.46 -8.88 -16.83
C GLU A 1091 45.93 -8.94 -17.00
N GLN A 1092 45.24 -7.79 -16.90
CA GLN A 1092 44.27 -7.31 -17.91
C GLN A 1092 44.23 -5.75 -17.91
N ALA A 1093 44.42 -5.13 -19.08
CA ALA A 1093 44.30 -3.68 -19.26
C ALA A 1093 42.92 -3.33 -19.82
N LEU A 1094 42.12 -2.56 -19.07
CA LEU A 1094 40.82 -2.09 -19.54
C LEU A 1094 40.97 -0.73 -20.23
N ILE A 1095 40.59 -0.65 -21.52
CA ILE A 1095 40.55 0.61 -22.27
C ILE A 1095 39.16 1.24 -22.10
N ILE A 1096 39.10 2.45 -21.56
CA ILE A 1096 37.86 3.19 -21.33
C ILE A 1096 37.90 4.49 -22.15
N GLU A 1097 36.90 4.70 -23.00
CA GLU A 1097 36.72 5.94 -23.77
C GLU A 1097 35.64 6.83 -23.14
N ARG A 1098 35.94 8.13 -22.96
CA ARG A 1098 34.97 9.12 -22.46
C ARG A 1098 34.99 10.39 -23.30
N ASN A 1099 33.80 10.92 -23.60
CA ASN A 1099 33.64 12.23 -24.26
C ASN A 1099 33.24 13.31 -23.24
N ILE A 1100 33.91 14.46 -23.26
CA ILE A 1100 33.66 15.61 -22.38
C ILE A 1100 33.12 16.78 -23.22
N PHE A 1101 32.11 17.46 -22.68
CA PHE A 1101 31.42 18.61 -23.30
C PHE A 1101 31.97 19.92 -22.73
N VAL A 1102 32.25 20.90 -23.59
CA VAL A 1102 32.72 22.24 -23.19
C VAL A 1102 31.85 23.30 -23.88
N GLU A 1103 31.22 24.20 -23.11
CA GLU A 1103 30.32 25.24 -23.63
C GLU A 1103 30.99 26.61 -23.58
N SER A 1104 30.95 27.35 -24.69
CA SER A 1104 31.49 28.71 -24.83
C SER A 1104 30.37 29.73 -24.70
N THR A 1105 30.46 30.62 -23.71
CA THR A 1105 29.54 31.76 -23.53
C THR A 1105 30.22 33.06 -24.02
N GLN A 1106 29.90 33.48 -25.25
CA GLN A 1106 30.19 34.84 -25.74
C GLN A 1106 28.90 35.62 -26.03
N GLY A 1107 28.80 36.82 -25.44
CA GLY A 1107 27.80 37.88 -25.69
C GLY A 1107 26.65 37.87 -24.67
N THR A 1108 26.32 38.94 -23.91
CA THR A 1108 26.37 40.38 -24.19
C THR A 1108 26.28 41.23 -22.89
N SER A 1109 27.14 42.26 -22.83
CA SER A 1109 27.10 43.57 -22.14
C SER A 1109 26.56 43.72 -20.69
N THR A 1110 27.54 43.93 -19.82
CA THR A 1110 27.56 44.59 -18.50
C THR A 1110 27.12 46.05 -18.53
N HIS A 1111 26.18 46.47 -17.67
CA HIS A 1111 26.34 47.72 -16.89
C HIS A 1111 25.31 48.03 -15.77
N ASP A 1112 24.20 47.30 -15.58
CA ASP A 1112 23.17 47.70 -14.58
C ASP A 1112 23.03 46.80 -13.34
N THR A 1113 23.83 45.74 -13.20
CA THR A 1113 23.65 44.75 -12.12
C THR A 1113 24.54 44.98 -10.90
N VAL A 1114 25.43 45.98 -10.93
CA VAL A 1114 26.44 46.20 -9.86
C VAL A 1114 25.90 47.03 -8.69
N ARG A 1115 24.72 47.68 -8.78
CA ARG A 1115 24.23 48.57 -7.70
C ARG A 1115 23.22 47.98 -6.70
N ARG A 1116 22.92 46.67 -6.76
CA ARG A 1116 21.97 46.04 -5.81
C ARG A 1116 22.54 44.96 -4.89
N GLY A 1117 23.83 44.62 -4.99
CA GLY A 1117 24.48 43.60 -4.15
C GLY A 1117 25.22 44.12 -2.92
N GLU A 1118 25.45 45.43 -2.80
CA GLU A 1118 26.40 45.99 -1.83
C GLU A 1118 25.82 46.40 -0.46
N ARG A 1119 24.54 46.13 -0.17
CA ARG A 1119 23.91 46.67 1.05
C ARG A 1119 23.71 45.74 2.25
N ASP A 1120 23.90 44.42 2.12
CA ASP A 1120 23.58 43.50 3.24
C ASP A 1120 24.75 42.60 3.69
N LEU A 1121 26.00 43.01 3.46
CA LEU A 1121 27.20 42.29 3.94
C LEU A 1121 28.11 43.17 4.80
N ARG A 1122 27.55 43.71 5.91
CA ARG A 1122 28.35 44.17 7.07
C ARG A 1122 27.57 44.01 8.37
N SER A 1123 27.64 42.84 8.99
CA SER A 1123 27.85 42.68 10.44
C SER A 1123 27.76 41.20 10.83
N TYR A 1124 28.52 40.83 11.86
CA TYR A 1124 28.66 39.51 12.49
C TYR A 1124 29.70 38.54 11.90
N THR A 1125 30.96 38.83 12.24
CA THR A 1125 31.96 37.82 12.58
C THR A 1125 32.04 37.67 14.11
N SER A 1126 31.79 36.48 14.68
CA SER A 1126 32.59 35.91 15.79
C SER A 1126 32.16 34.47 16.18
N SER A 1127 33.15 33.57 16.07
CA SER A 1127 33.42 32.34 16.86
C SER A 1127 32.48 31.11 16.87
N GLN A 1128 33.00 30.03 16.26
CA GLN A 1128 33.11 28.63 16.72
C GLN A 1128 31.85 27.76 16.93
N ASN A 1129 31.53 26.90 15.95
CA ASN A 1129 31.81 25.45 15.98
C ASN A 1129 31.31 24.79 14.68
N ILE A 1130 32.11 23.86 14.14
CA ILE A 1130 31.93 23.18 12.86
C ILE A 1130 31.24 21.83 13.11
N GLU A 1131 30.03 21.64 12.58
CA GLU A 1131 29.48 20.33 12.19
C GLU A 1131 28.62 20.48 10.91
N THR A 1132 29.13 19.87 9.84
CA THR A 1132 28.42 19.10 8.81
C THR A 1132 27.14 19.67 8.16
N LEU A 1133 27.30 20.25 6.97
CA LEU A 1133 26.21 20.60 6.04
C LEU A 1133 25.84 19.38 5.18
N THR A 1134 24.62 18.90 5.39
CA THR A 1134 23.97 17.78 4.69
C THR A 1134 23.62 18.15 3.26
N PHE A 1135 23.97 17.27 2.31
CA PHE A 1135 23.60 17.38 0.89
C PHE A 1135 22.09 17.13 0.67
N LEU A 1136 21.46 18.05 -0.06
CA LEU A 1136 20.12 17.93 -0.65
C LEU A 1136 20.10 16.81 -1.70
N GLN A 1137 19.40 15.70 -1.43
CA GLN A 1137 18.91 14.81 -2.48
C GLN A 1137 17.46 15.17 -2.83
N GLY A 1138 17.24 15.44 -4.12
CA GLY A 1138 15.96 15.89 -4.67
C GLY A 1138 14.92 14.77 -4.68
N GLU A 1139 13.81 15.03 -3.99
CA GLU A 1139 12.58 14.24 -4.06
C GLU A 1139 11.71 14.73 -5.23
N CYS A 1140 11.32 13.81 -6.11
CA CYS A 1140 10.18 13.99 -7.00
C CYS A 1140 9.40 12.67 -7.03
N PRO A 1141 8.26 12.56 -6.33
CA PRO A 1141 7.48 11.33 -6.35
C PRO A 1141 6.77 11.19 -7.70
N SER A 1142 7.13 10.16 -8.44
CA SER A 1142 6.36 9.76 -9.63
C SER A 1142 5.00 9.21 -9.19
N VAL A 1143 3.96 9.43 -10.00
CA VAL A 1143 2.59 8.94 -9.77
C VAL A 1143 2.53 7.41 -9.57
N ILE A 1144 3.56 6.69 -10.03
CA ILE A 1144 3.73 5.24 -9.92
C ILE A 1144 4.15 4.82 -8.49
N GLN A 1145 5.05 5.58 -7.84
CA GLN A 1145 5.43 5.32 -6.44
C GLN A 1145 4.24 5.49 -5.51
N VAL A 1146 3.36 6.45 -5.77
CA VAL A 1146 2.19 6.67 -4.92
C VAL A 1146 1.10 5.60 -5.14
N ALA A 1147 0.96 5.04 -6.34
CA ALA A 1147 0.08 3.88 -6.57
C ALA A 1147 0.61 2.61 -5.87
N PHE A 1148 1.94 2.51 -5.70
CA PHE A 1148 2.61 1.42 -5.01
C PHE A 1148 2.57 1.56 -3.48
N VAL A 1149 2.74 2.78 -2.96
CA VAL A 1149 2.44 3.15 -1.55
C VAL A 1149 1.01 2.74 -1.17
N LEU A 1150 0.07 2.82 -2.12
CA LEU A 1150 -1.33 2.47 -1.90
C LEU A 1150 -1.59 0.94 -2.02
N GLY A 1151 -0.68 0.19 -2.62
CA GLY A 1151 -0.72 -1.27 -2.70
C GLY A 1151 -0.19 -1.98 -1.44
N ALA A 1152 0.90 -1.46 -0.87
CA ALA A 1152 1.42 -1.93 0.41
C ALA A 1152 0.40 -1.73 1.54
N LEU A 1153 -0.42 -0.68 1.47
CA LEU A 1153 -1.41 -0.43 2.50
C LEU A 1153 -2.59 -1.38 2.42
N SER A 1154 -3.03 -1.81 1.24
CA SER A 1154 -4.30 -2.53 1.00
C SER A 1154 -4.45 -3.90 1.72
N GLN A 1155 -3.46 -4.39 2.46
CA GLN A 1155 -3.32 -5.66 3.22
C GLN A 1155 -4.41 -6.12 4.22
N TYR A 1156 -5.68 -5.71 4.11
CA TYR A 1156 -6.62 -5.83 5.22
C TYR A 1156 -8.08 -6.01 4.80
N SER A 1157 -8.53 -7.25 4.64
CA SER A 1157 -9.90 -7.70 4.98
C SER A 1157 -10.13 -9.15 4.51
N THR A 1158 -10.48 -10.04 5.44
CA THR A 1158 -11.68 -10.93 5.40
C THR A 1158 -11.63 -11.94 6.54
N PRO A 1159 -12.76 -12.19 7.22
CA PRO A 1159 -13.06 -13.49 7.82
C PRO A 1159 -14.25 -14.14 7.10
N GLU A 1160 -14.18 -15.44 6.81
CA GLU A 1160 -15.38 -16.28 6.78
C GLU A 1160 -14.98 -17.74 6.97
N THR A 1161 -15.65 -18.41 7.92
CA THR A 1161 -15.71 -19.86 7.99
C THR A 1161 -17.15 -20.31 7.84
N ASP A 1162 -17.24 -21.42 7.11
CA ASP A 1162 -18.39 -22.24 6.79
C ASP A 1162 -19.13 -22.74 8.05
N MET A 1163 -20.47 -22.77 8.00
CA MET A 1163 -21.27 -23.52 8.96
C MET A 1163 -22.45 -24.17 8.26
N SER A 1164 -22.37 -25.50 8.11
CA SER A 1164 -23.53 -26.38 8.08
C SER A 1164 -24.26 -26.31 9.41
N GLY A 1165 -25.60 -26.20 9.35
CA GLY A 1165 -26.44 -25.75 10.45
C GLY A 1165 -26.63 -26.68 11.65
N LYS A 1166 -27.42 -26.13 12.59
CA LYS A 1166 -27.87 -26.60 13.91
C LYS A 1166 -26.92 -26.28 15.08
N LEU A 1167 -26.99 -25.03 15.58
CA LEU A 1167 -26.93 -24.66 17.02
C LEU A 1167 -26.83 -23.12 17.14
N GLN A 1168 -27.96 -22.41 17.11
CA GLN A 1168 -27.98 -20.95 17.28
C GLN A 1168 -29.18 -20.46 18.10
N SER A 1169 -29.40 -21.05 19.28
CA SER A 1169 -30.48 -20.61 20.19
C SER A 1169 -30.11 -20.49 21.67
N GLN A 1170 -28.83 -20.57 22.04
CA GLN A 1170 -28.39 -20.39 23.45
C GLN A 1170 -27.52 -19.15 23.71
N TRP A 1171 -27.09 -18.41 22.67
CA TRP A 1171 -26.14 -17.30 22.83
C TRP A 1171 -26.77 -15.92 23.06
N PHE A 1172 -28.07 -15.75 22.80
CA PHE A 1172 -28.74 -14.45 22.97
C PHE A 1172 -29.00 -14.06 24.43
N ALA A 1173 -29.02 -15.01 25.37
CA ALA A 1173 -29.35 -14.73 26.77
C ALA A 1173 -28.16 -14.21 27.61
N THR A 1174 -26.92 -14.56 27.25
CA THR A 1174 -25.74 -14.21 28.05
C THR A 1174 -25.22 -12.80 27.77
N ALA A 1175 -25.35 -12.34 26.52
CA ALA A 1175 -24.92 -10.99 26.10
C ALA A 1175 -25.81 -9.86 26.67
N ALA A 1176 -27.09 -10.14 26.91
CA ALA A 1176 -28.01 -9.16 27.52
C ALA A 1176 -27.71 -8.91 29.02
N CYS A 1177 -27.22 -9.92 29.75
CA CYS A 1177 -26.87 -9.79 31.16
C CYS A 1177 -25.56 -9.02 31.41
N GLN A 1178 -24.60 -9.08 30.48
CA GLN A 1178 -23.35 -8.30 30.59
C GLN A 1178 -23.55 -6.82 30.26
N CYS A 1179 -24.46 -6.49 29.35
CA CYS A 1179 -24.76 -5.09 29.00
C CYS A 1179 -25.46 -4.35 30.15
N LEU A 1180 -26.28 -5.05 30.95
CA LEU A 1180 -26.95 -4.48 32.13
C LEU A 1180 -25.98 -4.27 33.32
N HIS A 1181 -24.90 -5.03 33.39
CA HIS A 1181 -23.90 -4.95 34.47
C HIS A 1181 -23.00 -3.71 34.37
N GLU A 1182 -22.59 -3.35 33.15
CA GLU A 1182 -21.74 -2.18 32.91
C GLU A 1182 -22.51 -0.84 32.99
N GLU A 1183 -23.82 -0.85 32.73
CA GLU A 1183 -24.66 0.35 32.87
C GLU A 1183 -24.93 0.73 34.34
N LEU A 1184 -24.88 -0.24 35.26
CA LEU A 1184 -25.07 -0.01 36.71
C LEU A 1184 -23.79 0.39 37.46
N LYS A 1185 -22.60 -0.01 36.97
CA LYS A 1185 -21.30 0.46 37.51
C LYS A 1185 -21.09 1.97 37.36
N GLY A 1186 -21.68 2.58 36.34
CA GLY A 1186 -21.53 4.00 36.06
C GLY A 1186 -22.32 4.95 36.96
N LYS A 1187 -23.30 4.46 37.75
CA LYS A 1187 -24.26 5.33 38.46
C LYS A 1187 -24.23 5.25 39.99
N LEU A 1188 -23.58 4.26 40.60
CA LEU A 1188 -23.61 4.05 42.06
C LEU A 1188 -22.21 3.68 42.56
N GLY A 1189 -21.55 4.61 43.27
CA GLY A 1189 -20.17 4.48 43.75
C GLY A 1189 -19.89 3.22 44.59
N GLY A 1190 -18.60 2.85 44.60
CA GLY A 1190 -18.04 1.52 44.90
C GLY A 1190 -18.18 0.92 46.31
N ALA A 1191 -19.22 1.22 47.07
CA ALA A 1191 -19.43 0.64 48.42
C ALA A 1191 -20.65 -0.30 48.54
N LYS A 1192 -21.47 -0.50 47.49
CA LYS A 1192 -22.67 -1.37 47.54
C LYS A 1192 -22.63 -2.65 46.69
N VAL A 1193 -21.48 -2.99 46.10
CA VAL A 1193 -21.36 -4.17 45.23
C VAL A 1193 -21.02 -5.45 46.01
N VAL A 1194 -20.65 -5.34 47.29
CA VAL A 1194 -20.26 -6.50 48.12
C VAL A 1194 -21.48 -7.28 48.65
N GLU A 1195 -22.64 -6.64 48.81
CA GLU A 1195 -23.82 -7.28 49.44
C GLU A 1195 -24.69 -8.09 48.47
N MET A 1196 -24.57 -7.87 47.15
CA MET A 1196 -25.37 -8.59 46.14
C MET A 1196 -24.75 -9.92 45.70
N ARG A 1197 -23.50 -10.20 46.10
CA ARG A 1197 -22.79 -11.44 45.76
C ARG A 1197 -23.25 -12.64 46.60
N GLN A 1198 -23.88 -12.42 47.75
CA GLN A 1198 -24.28 -13.51 48.66
C GLN A 1198 -25.70 -14.07 48.42
N THR A 1199 -26.57 -13.37 47.69
CA THR A 1199 -27.99 -13.81 47.52
C THR A 1199 -28.23 -14.65 46.26
N ILE A 1200 -27.24 -14.84 45.38
CA ILE A 1200 -27.39 -15.58 44.11
C ILE A 1200 -26.92 -17.05 44.21
N SER A 1201 -26.48 -17.52 45.40
CA SER A 1201 -26.00 -18.91 45.56
C SER A 1201 -27.05 -19.95 45.97
N THR A 1202 -28.33 -19.61 46.10
CA THR A 1202 -29.37 -20.58 46.51
C THR A 1202 -30.60 -20.56 45.57
N ARG A 1203 -30.91 -21.75 45.01
CA ARG A 1203 -32.02 -22.12 44.08
C ARG A 1203 -33.44 -21.69 44.55
N PRO A 1204 -34.54 -21.81 43.74
CA PRO A 1204 -34.71 -22.33 42.36
C PRO A 1204 -35.62 -21.45 41.44
N MET A 1205 -35.11 -20.95 40.31
CA MET A 1205 -35.94 -20.35 39.24
C MET A 1205 -35.67 -20.97 37.86
N LEU A 1206 -35.27 -22.26 37.84
CA LEU A 1206 -34.91 -22.98 36.61
C LEU A 1206 -35.89 -24.11 36.24
N MET A 1207 -36.83 -24.47 37.13
CA MET A 1207 -37.84 -25.51 36.84
C MET A 1207 -39.09 -24.95 36.13
N GLU A 1208 -39.56 -23.75 36.48
CA GLU A 1208 -40.73 -23.15 35.79
C GLU A 1208 -40.42 -22.77 34.33
N TYR A 1209 -39.18 -22.38 34.02
CA TYR A 1209 -38.79 -21.98 32.68
C TYR A 1209 -38.69 -23.17 31.69
N LYS A 1210 -38.36 -24.37 32.19
CA LYS A 1210 -38.35 -25.59 31.36
C LYS A 1210 -39.75 -26.08 31.01
N GLN A 1211 -40.75 -25.83 31.86
CA GLN A 1211 -42.12 -26.30 31.67
C GLN A 1211 -42.90 -25.42 30.69
N GLN A 1212 -42.54 -24.13 30.54
CA GLN A 1212 -43.12 -23.25 29.51
C GLN A 1212 -42.52 -23.48 28.11
N LEU A 1213 -41.23 -23.86 28.00
CA LEU A 1213 -40.58 -24.11 26.71
C LEU A 1213 -41.08 -25.39 26.00
N SER A 1214 -41.52 -26.41 26.75
CA SER A 1214 -42.08 -27.62 26.14
C SER A 1214 -43.46 -27.40 25.52
N GLN A 1215 -44.23 -26.43 26.03
CA GLN A 1215 -45.52 -26.04 25.46
C GLN A 1215 -45.38 -25.24 24.14
N TYR A 1216 -44.29 -24.50 23.95
CA TYR A 1216 -44.03 -23.77 22.71
C TYR A 1216 -43.47 -24.66 21.57
N SER A 1217 -42.75 -25.73 21.90
CA SER A 1217 -42.25 -26.70 20.90
C SER A 1217 -43.39 -27.48 20.23
N ALA A 1218 -44.43 -27.84 20.99
CA ALA A 1218 -45.57 -28.61 20.49
C ALA A 1218 -46.54 -27.78 19.61
N ALA A 1219 -46.48 -26.45 19.68
CA ALA A 1219 -47.25 -25.55 18.82
C ALA A 1219 -46.58 -25.33 17.45
N PHE A 1220 -45.24 -25.46 17.38
CA PHE A 1220 -44.49 -25.23 16.15
C PHE A 1220 -44.54 -26.43 15.19
N GLU A 1221 -44.62 -27.67 15.71
CA GLU A 1221 -44.77 -28.87 14.88
C GLU A 1221 -46.16 -29.01 14.22
N ARG A 1222 -47.21 -28.35 14.75
CA ARG A 1222 -48.56 -28.39 14.15
C ARG A 1222 -48.76 -27.39 13.00
N VAL A 1223 -47.86 -26.44 12.80
CA VAL A 1223 -47.95 -25.48 11.67
C VAL A 1223 -47.13 -25.95 10.46
N GLN A 1224 -46.21 -26.90 10.64
CA GLN A 1224 -45.39 -27.45 9.57
C GLN A 1224 -46.02 -28.65 8.82
N ALA A 1225 -47.21 -29.10 9.23
CA ALA A 1225 -47.97 -30.18 8.57
C ALA A 1225 -49.07 -29.68 7.60
N THR A 1226 -49.17 -28.38 7.37
CA THR A 1226 -50.04 -27.78 6.35
C THR A 1226 -49.33 -26.64 5.63
N THR A 1227 -48.21 -26.92 4.96
CA THR A 1227 -47.82 -26.34 3.66
C THR A 1227 -46.62 -27.08 3.07
#